data_AF-A0A7V4QGG7-F1
#
_entry.id   AF-A0A7V4QGG7-F1
#
_cell.length_a   1.000
_cell.length_b   1.000
_cell.length_c   1.000
_cell.angle_alpha   90.00
_cell.angle_beta   90.00
_cell.angle_gamma   90.00
#
_symmetry.space_group_name_H-M   'P 1'
#
loop_
_entity.id
_entity.type
_entity.pdbx_description
1 polymer ?
#
loop_
_entity_poly.entity_id
_entity_poly.type
_entity_poly.pdbx_seq_one_letter_code
_entity_poly.pdbx_strand_id
1 'polypeptide(L)'
;MERRHKIFIDLGRYLFISMRKNLKNFLFLFLFFLSVKEVKGFAEVDFYAYPKGKIDYKERLLTEKKDFRVYQLFYPSCIDTGYKDNYIYLEYYQPKKETKSPLILILPHLSGESIQIERFFAHRFAQNGFACLILETGLQRDWQKAKKWLKEEIKREGMIRLIPLFRQIVIEAQRALDIFEEKEEIDREKIGILGISLGGIVSPIVAGIDKRIKAGVYLLGGGNIVKLIKKSRLLKRFRKYLKEEEILNLIDPLNFSSLAKEKPTLMLNAWFDRDIPKECTLELWEALGKPKIIWLPTSHYSAIFFIGYARIMALQHFRNVFLEKTAEKEKRFSFSSTAVEPFKVRMENLFGHKEKLSVSGKISERENRLKIGIEKSFDDYFLGTQISGRSWDDERFSLLGKGIDLYLGKILIDFLRINLRYHFENVEVYHLKEDILSDFTRYRGNNQISSLSLNLDYTVLDEPKYPQEGTHNALSLEIAGKALGGESNFLRILGESSWYFTPFSYFTFVFHLKGGWIEDLGSSSDIPFFERFYAGGSSSIRGYRSRYVGPQDNQEKPLGGEILFVSNFEMRFPIYKKISGAGFFDIGNVWKKDDFKWGGFKSGVGLGIRYKLNLGIVRLDYGFGLDPDLRKKNGALTLTLGLPF
;
A
#
# COMPACT_ATOMS: atom_id res chain seq x y z
N MET A 1 19.93 16.03 30.92
CA MET A 1 19.65 16.64 32.23
C MET A 1 18.77 17.89 32.09
N GLU A 2 19.08 18.83 31.18
CA GLU A 2 18.29 20.06 30.94
C GLU A 2 16.79 19.84 30.60
N ARG A 3 16.44 18.90 29.70
CA ARG A 3 15.03 18.65 29.34
C ARG A 3 14.17 18.14 30.51
N ARG A 4 14.76 17.38 31.45
CA ARG A 4 14.06 16.85 32.64
C ARG A 4 13.77 17.96 33.66
N HIS A 5 14.73 18.87 33.87
CA HIS A 5 14.55 20.03 34.73
C HIS A 5 13.43 20.96 34.20
N LYS A 6 13.33 21.09 32.87
CA LYS A 6 12.27 21.87 32.21
C LYS A 6 10.86 21.28 32.43
N ILE A 7 10.69 19.96 32.33
CA ILE A 7 9.40 19.28 32.58
C ILE A 7 8.92 19.53 34.02
N PHE A 8 9.83 19.50 35.00
CA PHE A 8 9.49 19.76 36.40
C PHE A 8 8.98 21.18 36.63
N ILE A 9 9.63 22.18 36.01
CA ILE A 9 9.21 23.59 36.06
C ILE A 9 7.83 23.76 35.40
N ASP A 10 7.64 23.17 34.21
CA ASP A 10 6.38 23.24 33.46
C ASP A 10 5.23 22.58 34.24
N LEU A 11 5.51 21.49 34.98
CA LEU A 11 4.53 20.82 35.85
C LEU A 11 4.14 21.68 37.06
N GLY A 12 5.11 22.32 37.72
CA GLY A 12 4.84 23.26 38.81
C GLY A 12 3.95 24.42 38.37
N ARG A 13 4.19 24.96 37.17
CA ARG A 13 3.35 26.00 36.56
C ARG A 13 1.94 25.49 36.25
N TYR A 14 1.82 24.29 35.68
CA TYR A 14 0.52 23.67 35.40
C TYR A 14 -0.32 23.52 36.68
N LEU A 15 0.28 23.04 37.77
CA LEU A 15 -0.38 22.90 39.08
C LEU A 15 -0.87 24.24 39.62
N PHE A 16 -0.03 25.28 39.54
CA PHE A 16 -0.38 26.63 39.99
C PHE A 16 -1.56 27.23 39.19
N ILE A 17 -1.57 27.03 37.86
CA ILE A 17 -2.65 27.49 36.99
C ILE A 17 -3.94 26.68 37.21
N SER A 18 -3.82 25.37 37.39
CA SER A 18 -4.95 24.47 37.69
C SER A 18 -5.63 24.86 39.02
N MET A 19 -4.83 25.15 40.05
CA MET A 19 -5.32 25.64 41.36
C MET A 19 -6.17 26.90 41.24
N ARG A 20 -5.77 27.85 40.39
CA ARG A 20 -6.54 29.09 40.16
C ARG A 20 -7.86 28.86 39.41
N LYS A 21 -8.01 27.73 38.70
CA LYS A 21 -9.16 27.46 37.82
C LYS A 21 -10.15 26.44 38.40
N ASN A 22 -9.69 25.42 39.14
CA ASN A 22 -10.56 24.38 39.71
C ASN A 22 -9.95 23.70 40.95
N LEU A 23 -10.50 23.99 42.13
CA LEU A 23 -10.01 23.50 43.43
C LEU A 23 -10.06 21.97 43.57
N LYS A 24 -10.99 21.27 42.90
CA LYS A 24 -11.12 19.80 42.96
C LYS A 24 -9.98 19.09 42.22
N ASN A 25 -9.59 19.58 41.04
CA ASN A 25 -8.47 19.04 40.28
C ASN A 25 -7.14 19.29 40.99
N PHE A 26 -7.02 20.45 41.64
CA PHE A 26 -5.89 20.73 42.53
C PHE A 26 -5.86 19.77 43.71
N LEU A 27 -6.97 19.54 44.41
CA LEU A 27 -7.01 18.62 45.56
C LEU A 27 -6.63 17.19 45.15
N PHE A 28 -7.08 16.69 44.00
CA PHE A 28 -6.71 15.36 43.51
C PHE A 28 -5.22 15.24 43.22
N LEU A 29 -4.63 16.19 42.48
CA LEU A 29 -3.18 16.19 42.25
C LEU A 29 -2.42 16.40 43.57
N PHE A 30 -2.80 17.36 44.40
CA PHE A 30 -2.16 17.69 45.67
C PHE A 30 -2.21 16.55 46.70
N LEU A 31 -3.32 15.83 46.79
CA LEU A 31 -3.45 14.63 47.65
C LEU A 31 -2.67 13.44 47.09
N PHE A 32 -2.63 13.26 45.76
CA PHE A 32 -1.72 12.30 45.14
C PHE A 32 -0.25 12.63 45.46
N PHE A 33 0.12 13.92 45.39
CA PHE A 33 1.44 14.47 45.78
C PHE A 33 1.80 14.19 47.25
N LEU A 34 0.82 14.25 48.16
CA LEU A 34 1.04 13.95 49.59
C LEU A 34 1.06 12.44 49.89
N SER A 35 0.43 11.61 49.04
CA SER A 35 0.36 10.15 49.22
C SER A 35 1.65 9.42 48.83
N VAL A 36 2.56 10.08 48.10
CA VAL A 36 3.92 9.60 47.84
C VAL A 36 4.80 9.91 49.06
N LYS A 37 4.54 9.23 50.17
CA LYS A 37 5.45 9.23 51.34
C LYS A 37 6.41 8.05 51.22
N GLU A 38 7.70 8.38 51.31
CA GLU A 38 8.86 7.49 51.44
C GLU A 38 9.36 6.78 50.18
N VAL A 39 9.99 7.54 49.28
CA VAL A 39 11.13 7.02 48.50
C VAL A 39 12.27 8.04 48.57
N LYS A 40 13.42 7.62 49.08
CA LYS A 40 14.66 8.42 49.05
C LYS A 40 15.00 8.71 47.58
N GLY A 41 14.75 9.94 47.14
CA GLY A 41 15.00 10.40 45.78
C GLY A 41 13.84 11.24 45.26
N PHE A 42 13.81 12.52 45.63
CA PHE A 42 12.78 13.50 45.25
C PHE A 42 12.83 13.91 43.74
N ALA A 43 13.21 12.98 42.84
CA ALA A 43 13.57 13.26 41.45
C ALA A 43 12.53 12.83 40.39
N GLU A 44 11.41 12.21 40.74
CA GLU A 44 10.42 11.74 39.77
C GLU A 44 8.99 12.11 40.19
N VAL A 45 8.58 13.34 39.88
CA VAL A 45 7.14 13.58 39.68
C VAL A 45 6.81 13.06 38.28
N ASP A 46 6.38 11.81 38.20
CA ASP A 46 6.02 11.18 36.93
C ASP A 46 4.64 11.66 36.47
N PHE A 47 4.65 12.61 35.52
CA PHE A 47 3.45 13.20 34.93
C PHE A 47 2.46 12.15 34.38
N TYR A 48 2.97 10.99 33.93
CA TYR A 48 2.16 9.88 33.43
C TYR A 48 1.98 8.74 34.44
N ALA A 49 2.33 8.95 35.71
CA ALA A 49 2.00 7.98 36.76
C ALA A 49 0.49 7.79 36.90
N TYR A 50 0.11 6.54 37.19
CA TYR A 50 -1.27 6.14 37.39
C TYR A 50 -1.37 5.00 38.42
N PRO A 51 -2.55 4.81 39.05
CA PRO A 51 -2.75 3.72 40.00
C PRO A 51 -2.59 2.35 39.31
N LYS A 52 -1.56 1.59 39.73
CA LYS A 52 -1.36 0.20 39.32
C LYS A 52 -2.31 -0.71 40.10
N GLY A 53 -2.96 -1.64 39.42
CA GLY A 53 -3.89 -2.59 40.04
C GLY A 53 -4.81 -3.24 39.00
N LYS A 54 -5.56 -4.25 39.43
CA LYS A 54 -6.50 -4.96 38.57
C LYS A 54 -7.61 -4.02 38.12
N ILE A 55 -7.82 -3.92 36.81
CA ILE A 55 -8.87 -3.10 36.21
C ILE A 55 -10.13 -3.96 36.10
N ASP A 56 -11.22 -3.52 36.70
CA ASP A 56 -12.53 -4.12 36.48
C ASP A 56 -13.09 -3.62 35.13
N TYR A 57 -13.27 -4.54 34.19
CA TYR A 57 -13.77 -4.26 32.85
C TYR A 57 -14.89 -5.22 32.47
N LYS A 58 -15.81 -4.73 31.66
CA LYS A 58 -16.84 -5.57 31.04
C LYS A 58 -16.36 -5.98 29.66
N GLU A 59 -16.56 -7.24 29.31
CA GLU A 59 -16.20 -7.80 28.00
C GLU A 59 -17.44 -8.36 27.29
N ARG A 60 -17.52 -8.18 25.97
CA ARG A 60 -18.51 -8.84 25.12
C ARG A 60 -17.91 -9.23 23.78
N LEU A 61 -18.30 -10.39 23.25
CA LEU A 61 -17.96 -10.78 21.88
C LEU A 61 -18.80 -9.95 20.88
N LEU A 62 -18.12 -9.26 19.96
CA LEU A 62 -18.78 -8.50 18.88
C LEU A 62 -18.98 -9.36 17.64
N THR A 63 -17.94 -10.09 17.21
CA THR A 63 -18.02 -10.94 16.03
C THR A 63 -16.98 -12.06 16.09
N GLU A 64 -17.31 -13.18 15.45
CA GLU A 64 -16.39 -14.30 15.28
C GLU A 64 -16.15 -14.53 13.78
N LYS A 65 -14.89 -14.49 13.37
CA LYS A 65 -14.44 -14.80 12.01
C LYS A 65 -13.71 -16.14 12.00
N LYS A 66 -13.35 -16.63 10.82
CA LYS A 66 -12.62 -17.90 10.67
C LYS A 66 -11.24 -17.87 11.34
N ASP A 67 -10.53 -16.75 11.23
CA ASP A 67 -9.14 -16.65 11.69
C ASP A 67 -8.97 -15.92 13.03
N PHE A 68 -9.97 -15.14 13.47
CA PHE A 68 -9.90 -14.37 14.73
C PHE A 68 -11.30 -14.09 15.30
N ARG A 69 -11.34 -13.67 16.57
CA ARG A 69 -12.53 -13.17 17.27
C ARG A 69 -12.35 -11.69 17.59
N VAL A 70 -13.44 -10.94 17.66
CA VAL A 70 -13.41 -9.53 18.06
C VAL A 70 -14.23 -9.34 19.32
N TYR A 71 -13.58 -8.87 20.37
CA TYR A 71 -14.19 -8.53 21.64
C TYR A 71 -14.23 -7.02 21.81
N GLN A 72 -15.23 -6.53 22.53
CA GLN A 72 -15.24 -5.18 23.06
C GLN A 72 -15.09 -5.24 24.57
N LEU A 73 -14.09 -4.53 25.08
CA LEU A 73 -13.90 -4.30 26.50
C LEU A 73 -14.24 -2.84 26.81
N PHE A 74 -14.76 -2.56 27.99
CA PHE A 74 -14.93 -1.18 28.45
C PHE A 74 -14.85 -1.06 29.97
N TYR A 75 -14.27 0.05 30.41
CA TYR A 75 -14.03 0.35 31.83
C TYR A 75 -13.94 1.87 32.05
N PRO A 76 -14.20 2.37 33.28
CA PRO A 76 -14.06 3.79 33.57
C PRO A 76 -12.59 4.26 33.51
N SER A 77 -12.37 5.43 32.92
CA SER A 77 -11.06 6.07 32.93
C SER A 77 -10.72 6.57 34.33
N CYS A 78 -9.46 6.44 34.71
CA CYS A 78 -8.93 7.01 35.96
C CYS A 78 -8.58 8.50 35.82
N ILE A 79 -8.66 9.04 34.60
CA ILE A 79 -8.45 10.45 34.31
C ILE A 79 -9.79 11.07 33.98
N ASP A 80 -10.21 12.06 34.76
CA ASP A 80 -11.39 12.85 34.45
C ASP A 80 -11.00 13.99 33.49
N THR A 81 -11.47 13.90 32.25
CA THR A 81 -11.30 14.97 31.29
C THR A 81 -12.39 16.02 31.38
N GLY A 82 -13.45 15.84 32.18
CA GLY A 82 -14.63 16.71 32.22
C GLY A 82 -15.56 16.55 31.00
N TYR A 83 -15.29 15.59 30.12
CA TYR A 83 -16.21 15.18 29.07
C TYR A 83 -17.25 14.21 29.64
N LYS A 84 -18.49 14.27 29.14
CA LYS A 84 -19.62 13.52 29.72
C LYS A 84 -19.40 12.01 29.75
N ASP A 85 -18.76 11.46 28.72
CA ASP A 85 -18.38 10.04 28.68
C ASP A 85 -16.92 9.88 29.08
N ASN A 86 -16.69 9.42 30.31
CA ASN A 86 -15.36 9.15 30.84
C ASN A 86 -15.01 7.65 30.84
N TYR A 87 -15.59 6.87 29.92
CA TYR A 87 -15.22 5.47 29.69
C TYR A 87 -14.16 5.31 28.61
N ILE A 88 -13.40 4.22 28.75
CA ILE A 88 -12.49 3.70 27.73
C ILE A 88 -13.12 2.46 27.12
N TYR A 89 -13.02 2.36 25.80
CA TYR A 89 -13.51 1.26 25.01
C TYR A 89 -12.34 0.67 24.24
N LEU A 90 -12.16 -0.64 24.35
CA LEU A 90 -11.14 -1.37 23.61
C LEU A 90 -11.81 -2.34 22.65
N GLU A 91 -11.35 -2.37 21.40
CA GLU A 91 -11.65 -3.50 20.50
C GLU A 91 -10.45 -4.43 20.40
N TYR A 92 -10.64 -5.66 20.85
CA TYR A 92 -9.60 -6.69 20.88
C TYR A 92 -9.84 -7.72 19.78
N TYR A 93 -8.89 -7.80 18.86
CA TYR A 93 -8.85 -8.80 17.80
C TYR A 93 -7.95 -9.94 18.25
N GLN A 94 -8.55 -11.07 18.61
CA GLN A 94 -7.88 -12.28 19.10
C GLN A 94 -7.70 -13.30 17.97
N PRO A 95 -6.46 -13.58 17.50
CA PRO A 95 -6.19 -14.64 16.54
C PRO A 95 -6.57 -16.01 17.11
N LYS A 96 -7.15 -16.90 16.31
CA LYS A 96 -7.60 -18.24 16.75
C LYS A 96 -6.51 -19.31 16.73
N LYS A 97 -5.46 -19.13 15.93
CA LYS A 97 -4.49 -20.19 15.60
C LYS A 97 -3.16 -20.09 16.35
N GLU A 98 -2.88 -18.95 16.96
CA GLU A 98 -1.56 -18.64 17.50
C GLU A 98 -1.54 -18.76 19.03
N THR A 99 -0.62 -19.57 19.55
CA THR A 99 -0.29 -19.58 20.97
C THR A 99 0.81 -18.54 21.22
N LYS A 100 0.54 -17.50 22.02
CA LYS A 100 1.42 -16.33 22.23
C LYS A 100 1.57 -15.44 20.99
N SER A 101 0.49 -14.78 20.61
CA SER A 101 0.47 -13.81 19.51
C SER A 101 1.22 -12.52 19.89
N PRO A 102 2.05 -11.94 19.00
CA PRO A 102 2.49 -10.55 19.15
C PRO A 102 1.29 -9.61 19.23
N LEU A 103 1.37 -8.56 20.06
CA LEU A 103 0.28 -7.60 20.26
C LEU A 103 0.60 -6.26 19.61
N ILE A 104 -0.32 -5.72 18.82
CA ILE A 104 -0.25 -4.36 18.27
C ILE A 104 -1.31 -3.49 18.94
N LEU A 105 -0.86 -2.53 19.77
CA LEU A 105 -1.71 -1.47 20.29
C LEU A 105 -1.94 -0.41 19.20
N ILE A 106 -3.20 -0.10 18.89
CA ILE A 106 -3.57 0.85 17.84
C ILE A 106 -4.22 2.07 18.49
N LEU A 107 -3.56 3.23 18.38
CA LEU A 107 -4.07 4.52 18.84
C LEU A 107 -4.75 5.26 17.67
N PRO A 108 -6.02 5.66 17.84
CA PRO A 108 -6.82 6.13 16.73
C PRO A 108 -6.51 7.57 16.34
N HIS A 109 -6.92 7.89 15.11
CA HIS A 109 -7.10 9.26 14.67
C HIS A 109 -8.22 9.95 15.46
N LEU A 110 -8.16 11.28 15.55
CA LEU A 110 -9.11 12.05 16.37
C LEU A 110 -10.48 12.25 15.70
N SER A 111 -10.52 12.33 14.37
CA SER A 111 -11.68 12.83 13.64
C SER A 111 -12.40 11.76 12.82
N GLY A 112 -13.69 11.59 13.01
CA GLY A 112 -14.52 10.66 12.22
C GLY A 112 -15.65 10.14 13.09
N GLU A 113 -16.73 9.63 12.49
CA GLU A 113 -17.83 9.02 13.27
C GLU A 113 -17.53 7.55 13.63
N SER A 114 -16.31 7.07 13.40
CA SER A 114 -15.91 5.68 13.67
C SER A 114 -14.40 5.43 13.56
N ILE A 115 -13.94 4.36 14.21
CA ILE A 115 -12.58 3.79 14.14
C ILE A 115 -12.34 2.88 12.91
N GLN A 116 -13.00 3.15 11.78
CA GLN A 116 -12.97 2.25 10.61
C GLN A 116 -11.58 2.09 10.02
N ILE A 117 -10.76 3.14 10.08
CA ILE A 117 -9.37 3.08 9.61
C ILE A 117 -8.59 2.12 10.51
N GLU A 118 -8.71 2.23 11.83
CA GLU A 118 -8.02 1.35 12.78
C GLU A 118 -8.46 -0.11 12.62
N ARG A 119 -9.78 -0.34 12.47
CA ARG A 119 -10.33 -1.68 12.18
C ARG A 119 -9.78 -2.25 10.88
N PHE A 120 -9.59 -1.43 9.85
CA PHE A 120 -8.99 -1.85 8.57
C PHE A 120 -7.57 -2.40 8.76
N PHE A 121 -6.75 -1.81 9.64
CA PHE A 121 -5.44 -2.36 10.01
C PHE A 121 -5.57 -3.60 10.88
N ALA A 122 -6.34 -3.52 11.98
CA ALA A 122 -6.50 -4.59 12.96
C ALA A 122 -6.98 -5.90 12.32
N HIS A 123 -7.96 -5.80 11.41
CA HIS A 123 -8.49 -6.95 10.68
C HIS A 123 -7.39 -7.70 9.92
N ARG A 124 -6.52 -7.00 9.20
CA ARG A 124 -5.45 -7.63 8.40
C ARG A 124 -4.33 -8.18 9.27
N PHE A 125 -4.00 -7.48 10.35
CA PHE A 125 -2.99 -7.91 11.30
C PHE A 125 -3.43 -9.19 12.01
N ALA A 126 -4.69 -9.26 12.46
CA ALA A 126 -5.28 -10.45 13.05
C ALA A 126 -5.33 -11.66 12.11
N GLN A 127 -5.62 -11.44 10.82
CA GLN A 127 -5.50 -12.48 9.79
C GLN A 127 -4.06 -13.02 9.61
N ASN A 128 -3.05 -12.25 10.02
CA ASN A 128 -1.64 -12.59 9.91
C ASN A 128 -0.99 -12.92 11.27
N GLY A 129 -1.80 -13.30 12.27
CA GLY A 129 -1.31 -13.83 13.55
C GLY A 129 -0.96 -12.78 14.61
N PHE A 130 -1.30 -11.50 14.38
CA PHE A 130 -1.10 -10.44 15.38
C PHE A 130 -2.38 -10.21 16.18
N ALA A 131 -2.28 -10.28 17.50
CA ALA A 131 -3.30 -9.70 18.37
C ALA A 131 -3.33 -8.19 18.17
N CYS A 132 -4.52 -7.59 18.07
CA CYS A 132 -4.65 -6.14 17.92
C CYS A 132 -5.58 -5.56 18.97
N LEU A 133 -5.21 -4.42 19.54
CA LEU A 133 -5.98 -3.71 20.54
C LEU A 133 -6.19 -2.26 20.10
N ILE A 134 -7.41 -1.90 19.72
CA ILE A 134 -7.75 -0.52 19.36
C ILE A 134 -8.23 0.19 20.63
N LEU A 135 -7.61 1.32 20.99
CA LEU A 135 -7.99 2.11 22.16
C LEU A 135 -8.86 3.31 21.77
N GLU A 136 -10.08 3.39 22.28
CA GLU A 136 -11.02 4.49 22.02
C GLU A 136 -11.42 5.18 23.32
N THR A 137 -11.31 6.51 23.37
CA THR A 137 -11.88 7.30 24.49
C THR A 137 -13.29 7.78 24.11
N GLY A 138 -14.06 8.28 25.07
CA GLY A 138 -15.36 8.91 24.79
C GLY A 138 -15.32 10.01 23.72
N LEU A 139 -14.17 10.66 23.49
CA LEU A 139 -14.02 11.71 22.49
C LEU A 139 -14.09 11.19 21.05
N GLN A 140 -13.57 9.99 20.78
CA GLN A 140 -13.57 9.41 19.44
C GLN A 140 -14.92 8.77 19.09
N ARG A 141 -15.67 8.27 20.08
CA ARG A 141 -16.99 7.63 19.86
C ARG A 141 -18.06 8.58 19.32
N ASP A 142 -18.08 9.81 19.81
CA ASP A 142 -19.01 10.84 19.38
C ASP A 142 -18.26 12.12 19.03
N TRP A 143 -17.55 12.05 17.89
CA TRP A 143 -16.69 13.14 17.44
C TRP A 143 -17.46 14.45 17.25
N GLN A 144 -18.73 14.43 16.84
CA GLN A 144 -19.50 15.66 16.67
C GLN A 144 -19.71 16.38 18.01
N LYS A 145 -20.11 15.65 19.06
CA LYS A 145 -20.24 16.22 20.41
C LYS A 145 -18.88 16.58 21.00
N ALA A 146 -17.89 15.70 20.87
CA ALA A 146 -16.55 15.91 21.40
C ALA A 146 -15.88 17.14 20.76
N LYS A 147 -16.01 17.34 19.45
CA LYS A 147 -15.51 18.52 18.73
C LYS A 147 -16.16 19.81 19.21
N LYS A 148 -17.48 19.81 19.44
CA LYS A 148 -18.20 20.98 19.96
C LYS A 148 -17.71 21.32 21.38
N TRP A 149 -17.69 20.32 22.25
CA TRP A 149 -17.21 20.45 23.63
C TRP A 149 -15.75 20.93 23.67
N LEU A 150 -14.84 20.29 22.93
CA LEU A 150 -13.43 20.66 22.88
C LEU A 150 -13.23 22.11 22.42
N LYS A 151 -14.02 22.56 21.44
CA LYS A 151 -13.99 23.96 20.98
C LYS A 151 -14.43 24.93 22.09
N GLU A 152 -15.43 24.60 22.89
CA GLU A 152 -15.91 25.41 24.00
C GLU A 152 -14.89 25.44 25.15
N GLU A 153 -14.29 24.29 25.47
CA GLU A 153 -13.29 24.15 26.51
C GLU A 153 -11.99 24.89 26.16
N ILE A 154 -11.50 24.78 24.91
CA ILE A 154 -10.32 25.54 24.45
C ILE A 154 -10.59 27.06 24.50
N LYS A 155 -11.82 27.49 24.20
CA LYS A 155 -12.19 28.91 24.33
C LYS A 155 -12.15 29.37 25.79
N ARG A 156 -12.57 28.52 26.73
CA ARG A 156 -12.62 28.83 28.16
C ARG A 156 -11.24 28.79 28.81
N GLU A 157 -10.49 27.73 28.58
CA GLU A 157 -9.28 27.43 29.34
C GLU A 157 -7.98 27.65 28.58
N GLY A 158 -8.05 27.79 27.25
CA GLY A 158 -6.90 27.89 26.37
C GLY A 158 -6.41 26.53 25.86
N MET A 159 -5.27 26.53 25.16
CA MET A 159 -4.66 25.31 24.64
C MET A 159 -4.13 24.35 25.72
N ILE A 160 -3.96 24.83 26.96
CA ILE A 160 -3.62 24.00 28.13
C ILE A 160 -4.64 22.86 28.34
N ARG A 161 -5.85 22.99 27.80
CA ARG A 161 -6.89 21.95 27.83
C ARG A 161 -6.49 20.65 27.15
N LEU A 162 -5.52 20.68 26.24
CA LEU A 162 -5.02 19.47 25.58
C LEU A 162 -4.30 18.53 26.56
N ILE A 163 -3.79 19.04 27.68
CA ILE A 163 -3.00 18.28 28.64
C ILE A 163 -3.78 17.10 29.25
N PRO A 164 -4.95 17.30 29.90
CA PRO A 164 -5.72 16.17 30.43
C PRO A 164 -6.13 15.17 29.35
N LEU A 165 -6.34 15.59 28.10
CA LEU A 165 -6.72 14.71 26.99
C LEU A 165 -5.57 13.81 26.56
N PHE A 166 -4.38 14.38 26.34
CA PHE A 166 -3.17 13.62 26.04
C PHE A 166 -2.80 12.69 27.21
N ARG A 167 -2.91 13.20 28.44
CA ARG A 167 -2.65 12.43 29.65
C ARG A 167 -3.57 11.23 29.78
N GLN A 168 -4.87 11.38 29.47
CA GLN A 168 -5.80 10.26 29.40
C GLN A 168 -5.36 9.23 28.35
N ILE A 169 -5.11 9.63 27.10
CA ILE A 169 -4.74 8.66 26.04
C ILE A 169 -3.48 7.87 26.42
N VAL A 170 -2.46 8.54 26.95
CA VAL A 170 -1.19 7.90 27.33
C VAL A 170 -1.37 6.94 28.50
N ILE A 171 -2.01 7.38 29.59
CA ILE A 171 -2.23 6.53 30.77
C ILE A 171 -3.14 5.36 30.42
N GLU A 172 -4.18 5.59 29.63
CA GLU A 172 -5.12 4.53 29.26
C GLU A 172 -4.49 3.53 28.29
N ALA A 173 -3.52 3.94 27.46
CA ALA A 173 -2.71 3.02 26.69
C ALA A 173 -1.89 2.08 27.58
N GLN A 174 -1.26 2.61 28.64
CA GLN A 174 -0.50 1.79 29.60
C GLN A 174 -1.42 0.87 30.42
N ARG A 175 -2.59 1.36 30.84
CA ARG A 175 -3.62 0.57 31.53
C ARG A 175 -4.21 -0.53 30.64
N ALA A 176 -4.44 -0.24 29.36
CA ALA A 176 -4.87 -1.24 28.40
C ALA A 176 -3.82 -2.36 28.26
N LEU A 177 -2.54 -2.02 28.20
CA LEU A 177 -1.47 -3.03 28.20
C LEU A 177 -1.43 -3.85 29.49
N ASP A 178 -1.73 -3.27 30.66
CA ASP A 178 -1.81 -4.03 31.92
C ASP A 178 -2.86 -5.16 31.84
N ILE A 179 -4.01 -4.93 31.19
CA ILE A 179 -5.05 -5.96 30.97
C ILE A 179 -4.54 -7.11 30.10
N PHE A 180 -3.77 -6.79 29.05
CA PHE A 180 -3.35 -7.77 28.04
C PHE A 180 -2.02 -8.44 28.36
N GLU A 181 -1.24 -7.90 29.28
CA GLU A 181 -0.05 -8.55 29.82
C GLU A 181 -0.43 -9.80 30.64
N GLU A 182 -1.58 -9.79 31.34
CA GLU A 182 -2.08 -10.93 32.10
C GLU A 182 -2.60 -12.09 31.22
N LYS A 183 -2.89 -11.85 29.94
CA LYS A 183 -3.43 -12.84 29.02
C LYS A 183 -2.35 -13.79 28.52
N GLU A 184 -2.50 -15.09 28.79
CA GLU A 184 -1.54 -16.14 28.41
C GLU A 184 -1.34 -16.25 26.88
N GLU A 185 -2.35 -15.86 26.10
CA GLU A 185 -2.30 -15.88 24.64
C GLU A 185 -1.46 -14.76 24.01
N ILE A 186 -0.93 -13.80 24.78
CA ILE A 186 -0.13 -12.68 24.29
C ILE A 186 1.37 -12.91 24.55
N ASP A 187 2.21 -12.65 23.54
CA ASP A 187 3.67 -12.62 23.70
C ASP A 187 4.12 -11.27 24.26
N ARG A 188 4.48 -11.26 25.55
CA ARG A 188 4.90 -10.06 26.29
C ARG A 188 6.17 -9.42 25.75
N GLU A 189 7.02 -10.18 25.06
CA GLU A 189 8.25 -9.66 24.45
C GLU A 189 8.01 -9.06 23.06
N LYS A 190 6.80 -9.16 22.51
CA LYS A 190 6.48 -8.74 21.14
C LYS A 190 5.27 -7.82 21.09
N ILE A 191 5.39 -6.68 21.76
CA ILE A 191 4.36 -5.65 21.79
C ILE A 191 4.78 -4.48 20.89
N GLY A 192 4.01 -4.21 19.85
CA GLY A 192 4.15 -3.07 18.96
C GLY A 192 3.08 -2.01 19.20
N ILE A 193 3.31 -0.80 18.69
CA ILE A 193 2.31 0.28 18.68
C ILE A 193 2.15 0.88 17.29
N LEU A 194 0.92 1.13 16.87
CA LEU A 194 0.58 1.86 15.66
C LEU A 194 -0.29 3.07 16.00
N GLY A 195 0.06 4.24 15.46
CA GLY A 195 -0.67 5.47 15.68
C GLY A 195 -1.03 6.19 14.39
N ILE A 196 -2.26 6.71 14.30
CA ILE A 196 -2.74 7.43 13.12
C ILE A 196 -3.07 8.89 13.48
N SER A 197 -2.47 9.86 12.80
CA SER A 197 -2.70 11.30 13.03
C SER A 197 -2.46 11.67 14.51
N LEU A 198 -3.51 11.98 15.31
CA LEU A 198 -3.36 12.16 16.76
C LEU A 198 -2.69 10.96 17.43
N GLY A 199 -3.08 9.74 17.08
CA GLY A 199 -2.41 8.52 17.55
C GLY A 199 -0.94 8.49 17.13
N GLY A 200 -0.58 9.01 15.95
CA GLY A 200 0.80 9.12 15.47
C GLY A 200 1.64 10.15 16.22
N ILE A 201 1.01 11.17 16.82
CA ILE A 201 1.65 12.14 17.73
C ILE A 201 1.82 11.53 19.13
N VAL A 202 0.83 10.77 19.61
CA VAL A 202 0.82 10.23 20.98
C VAL A 202 1.63 8.93 21.12
N SER A 203 1.67 8.09 20.08
CA SER A 203 2.37 6.80 20.12
C SER A 203 3.87 6.90 20.45
N PRO A 204 4.64 7.90 19.97
CA PRO A 204 6.02 8.12 20.42
C PRO A 204 6.16 8.38 21.93
N ILE A 205 5.15 8.99 22.56
CA ILE A 205 5.14 9.23 24.01
C ILE A 205 4.99 7.90 24.74
N VAL A 206 3.96 7.13 24.39
CA VAL A 206 3.68 5.80 24.97
C VAL A 206 4.89 4.87 24.76
N ALA A 207 5.44 4.84 23.55
CA ALA A 207 6.62 4.06 23.23
C ALA A 207 7.86 4.55 24.01
N GLY A 208 7.97 5.82 24.35
CA GLY A 208 9.09 6.33 25.14
C GLY A 208 9.00 5.93 26.62
N ILE A 209 7.82 6.03 27.22
CA ILE A 209 7.65 5.81 28.66
C ILE A 209 7.39 4.34 29.02
N ASP A 210 6.76 3.57 28.14
CA ASP A 210 6.41 2.18 28.39
C ASP A 210 7.43 1.22 27.74
N LYS A 211 8.19 0.52 28.57
CA LYS A 211 9.26 -0.41 28.16
C LYS A 211 8.73 -1.69 27.51
N ARG A 212 7.43 -1.98 27.65
CA ARG A 212 6.78 -3.14 27.02
C ARG A 212 6.71 -2.97 25.51
N ILE A 213 6.51 -1.73 25.02
CA ILE A 213 6.52 -1.43 23.58
C ILE A 213 7.93 -1.66 23.01
N LYS A 214 8.05 -2.49 21.98
CA LYS A 214 9.31 -2.84 21.32
C LYS A 214 9.45 -2.26 19.91
N ALA A 215 8.34 -1.92 19.24
CA ALA A 215 8.36 -1.39 17.87
C ALA A 215 7.22 -0.41 17.62
N GLY A 216 7.39 0.51 16.65
CA GLY A 216 6.44 1.60 16.39
C GLY A 216 6.14 1.85 14.91
N VAL A 217 4.88 2.07 14.55
CA VAL A 217 4.47 2.61 13.24
C VAL A 217 3.68 3.90 13.44
N TYR A 218 4.18 5.02 12.91
CA TYR A 218 3.56 6.33 13.08
C TYR A 218 3.08 6.88 11.74
N LEU A 219 1.76 6.89 11.54
CA LEU A 219 1.12 7.44 10.34
C LEU A 219 0.71 8.89 10.58
N LEU A 220 1.12 9.79 9.69
CA LEU A 220 0.80 11.23 9.74
C LEU A 220 1.12 11.85 11.12
N GLY A 221 2.20 11.40 11.76
CA GLY A 221 2.65 11.88 13.07
C GLY A 221 3.60 13.07 12.98
N GLY A 222 3.73 13.84 14.06
CA GLY A 222 4.65 14.97 14.15
C GLY A 222 4.89 15.39 15.60
N GLY A 223 5.95 16.17 15.83
CA GLY A 223 6.30 16.71 17.14
C GLY A 223 6.25 18.24 17.17
N ASN A 224 6.72 18.83 18.27
CA ASN A 224 6.67 20.28 18.49
C ASN A 224 5.23 20.80 18.50
N ILE A 225 4.48 20.48 19.55
CA ILE A 225 3.04 20.79 19.68
C ILE A 225 2.78 22.28 19.51
N VAL A 226 3.64 23.14 20.07
CA VAL A 226 3.53 24.60 19.92
C VAL A 226 3.65 25.02 18.46
N LYS A 227 4.67 24.54 17.74
CA LYS A 227 4.87 24.82 16.32
C LYS A 227 3.75 24.24 15.46
N LEU A 228 3.30 23.04 15.78
CA LEU A 228 2.18 22.37 15.14
C LEU A 228 0.92 23.23 15.25
N ILE A 229 0.58 23.76 16.44
CA ILE A 229 -0.55 24.69 16.62
C ILE A 229 -0.37 25.97 15.78
N LYS A 230 0.84 26.54 15.77
CA LYS A 230 1.16 27.79 15.05
C LYS A 230 1.11 27.64 13.52
N LYS A 231 1.42 26.46 12.98
CA LYS A 231 1.52 26.24 11.52
C LYS A 231 0.36 25.45 10.93
N SER A 232 -0.24 24.52 11.68
CA SER A 232 -1.33 23.66 11.22
C SER A 232 -2.53 24.46 10.73
N ARG A 233 -3.04 24.10 9.55
CA ARG A 233 -4.27 24.64 8.98
C ARG A 233 -5.48 24.23 9.82
N LEU A 234 -5.54 22.98 10.27
CA LEU A 234 -6.58 22.46 11.18
C LEU A 234 -6.71 23.32 12.45
N LEU A 235 -5.58 23.76 13.01
CA LEU A 235 -5.54 24.50 14.28
C LEU A 235 -5.52 26.02 14.12
N LYS A 236 -5.62 26.55 12.89
CA LYS A 236 -5.54 27.99 12.59
C LYS A 236 -6.48 28.84 13.46
N ARG A 237 -7.71 28.36 13.70
CA ARG A 237 -8.72 29.06 14.51
C ARG A 237 -8.42 29.07 16.01
N PHE A 238 -7.56 28.17 16.48
CA PHE A 238 -7.23 28.02 17.91
C PHE A 238 -5.95 28.75 18.33
N ARG A 239 -5.16 29.27 17.37
CA ARG A 239 -3.89 29.97 17.63
C ARG A 239 -4.01 31.13 18.62
N LYS A 240 -5.12 31.87 18.60
CA LYS A 240 -5.39 32.97 19.55
C LYS A 240 -5.58 32.52 21.01
N TYR A 241 -5.83 31.24 21.24
CA TYR A 241 -5.96 30.63 22.57
C TYR A 241 -4.66 29.97 23.04
N LEU A 242 -3.60 30.06 22.23
CA LEU A 242 -2.26 29.62 22.62
C LEU A 242 -1.66 30.65 23.57
N LYS A 243 -1.72 30.33 24.87
CA LYS A 243 -1.05 31.03 25.96
C LYS A 243 -0.23 30.00 26.72
N GLU A 244 0.81 30.43 27.43
CA GLU A 244 1.62 29.54 28.28
C GLU A 244 2.24 28.38 27.48
N GLU A 245 2.85 28.69 26.32
CA GLU A 245 3.37 27.71 25.36
C GLU A 245 4.29 26.66 25.98
N GLU A 246 5.08 27.07 26.98
CA GLU A 246 6.03 26.20 27.68
C GLU A 246 5.34 25.01 28.35
N ILE A 247 4.13 25.18 28.88
CA ILE A 247 3.40 24.10 29.58
C ILE A 247 2.98 22.98 28.62
N LEU A 248 2.85 23.26 27.32
CA LEU A 248 2.53 22.24 26.32
C LEU A 248 3.70 21.28 26.06
N ASN A 249 4.91 21.57 26.56
CA ASN A 249 6.02 20.63 26.53
C ASN A 249 5.70 19.32 27.27
N LEU A 250 4.81 19.36 28.27
CA LEU A 250 4.41 18.17 29.03
C LEU A 250 3.79 17.07 28.16
N ILE A 251 3.23 17.44 27.01
CA ILE A 251 2.55 16.53 26.08
C ILE A 251 3.22 16.47 24.71
N ASP A 252 4.44 16.99 24.59
CA ASP A 252 5.19 17.01 23.34
C ASP A 252 5.95 15.70 23.14
N PRO A 253 5.72 14.94 22.03
CA PRO A 253 6.44 13.70 21.80
C PRO A 253 7.96 13.86 21.76
N LEU A 254 8.48 15.03 21.38
CA LEU A 254 9.93 15.29 21.34
C LEU A 254 10.64 15.09 22.69
N ASN A 255 9.91 15.21 23.80
CA ASN A 255 10.45 15.01 25.14
C ASN A 255 10.60 13.53 25.52
N PHE A 256 9.91 12.65 24.81
CA PHE A 256 9.87 11.21 25.08
C PHE A 256 10.54 10.40 23.96
N SER A 257 10.68 10.96 22.75
CA SER A 257 11.30 10.30 21.59
C SER A 257 12.70 9.76 21.84
N SER A 258 13.51 10.43 22.68
CA SER A 258 14.85 9.93 23.01
C SER A 258 14.83 8.56 23.71
N LEU A 259 13.76 8.24 24.44
CA LEU A 259 13.55 6.95 25.10
C LEU A 259 13.02 5.87 24.13
N ALA A 260 12.44 6.31 22.99
CA ALA A 260 11.96 5.43 21.92
C ALA A 260 12.96 5.28 20.76
N LYS A 261 14.08 6.03 20.77
CA LYS A 261 15.03 6.18 19.66
C LYS A 261 15.62 4.85 19.15
N GLU A 262 15.83 3.89 20.05
CA GLU A 262 16.43 2.60 19.70
C GLU A 262 15.41 1.56 19.23
N LYS A 263 14.12 1.87 19.29
CA LYS A 263 13.05 0.94 18.92
C LYS A 263 12.87 0.94 17.39
N PRO A 264 12.82 -0.24 16.73
CA PRO A 264 12.45 -0.32 15.32
C PRO A 264 11.18 0.48 15.04
N THR A 265 11.32 1.49 14.17
CA THR A 265 10.26 2.46 13.91
C THR A 265 10.10 2.68 12.41
N LEU A 266 8.86 2.77 11.96
CA LEU A 266 8.49 3.18 10.61
C LEU A 266 7.56 4.40 10.67
N MET A 267 7.87 5.44 9.91
CA MET A 267 7.01 6.60 9.73
C MET A 267 6.40 6.61 8.32
N LEU A 268 5.13 6.97 8.20
CA LEU A 268 4.50 7.27 6.90
C LEU A 268 3.80 8.62 6.98
N ASN A 269 4.29 9.60 6.23
CA ASN A 269 3.81 10.98 6.30
C ASN A 269 3.53 11.54 4.91
N ALA A 270 2.72 12.59 4.83
CA ALA A 270 2.31 13.21 3.58
C ALA A 270 3.22 14.41 3.21
N TRP A 271 3.64 14.51 1.94
CA TRP A 271 4.51 15.58 1.43
C TRP A 271 3.88 16.96 1.56
N PHE A 272 2.59 17.08 1.26
CA PHE A 272 1.85 18.33 1.22
C PHE A 272 0.91 18.50 2.42
N ASP A 273 1.30 17.91 3.55
CA ASP A 273 0.51 17.95 4.77
C ASP A 273 0.51 19.37 5.38
N ARG A 274 -0.66 20.02 5.34
CA ARG A 274 -0.88 21.34 5.94
C ARG A 274 -1.46 21.24 7.35
N ASP A 275 -1.88 20.05 7.79
CA ASP A 275 -2.48 19.85 9.10
C ASP A 275 -1.44 19.35 10.11
N ILE A 276 -0.49 18.51 9.66
CA ILE A 276 0.75 18.13 10.34
C ILE A 276 1.93 18.57 9.46
N PRO A 277 2.42 19.82 9.61
CA PRO A 277 3.44 20.37 8.73
C PRO A 277 4.70 19.50 8.66
N LYS A 278 5.31 19.45 7.47
CA LYS A 278 6.51 18.64 7.20
C LYS A 278 7.62 18.88 8.21
N GLU A 279 7.87 20.13 8.60
CA GLU A 279 8.89 20.46 9.61
C GLU A 279 8.62 19.81 10.98
N CYS A 280 7.35 19.74 11.41
CA CYS A 280 6.98 19.08 12.67
C CYS A 280 7.21 17.56 12.60
N THR A 281 7.00 16.98 11.42
CA THR A 281 7.33 15.56 11.14
C THR A 281 8.84 15.34 11.23
N LEU A 282 9.63 16.20 10.57
CA LEU A 282 11.10 16.09 10.54
C LEU A 282 11.73 16.26 11.92
N GLU A 283 11.21 17.17 12.76
CA GLU A 283 11.67 17.32 14.15
C GLU A 283 11.43 16.04 14.98
N LEU A 284 10.27 15.40 14.80
CA LEU A 284 9.99 14.10 15.44
C LEU A 284 10.90 13.00 14.90
N TRP A 285 11.09 12.96 13.58
CA TRP A 285 11.97 12.01 12.91
C TRP A 285 13.42 12.11 13.41
N GLU A 286 13.95 13.33 13.57
CA GLU A 286 15.27 13.55 14.15
C GLU A 286 15.33 13.10 15.62
N ALA A 287 14.32 13.44 16.42
CA ALA A 287 14.27 13.06 17.83
C ALA A 287 14.17 11.54 18.04
N LEU A 288 13.56 10.82 17.09
CA LEU A 288 13.49 9.36 17.04
C LEU A 288 14.75 8.70 16.48
N GLY A 289 15.79 9.46 16.15
CA GLY A 289 17.04 8.89 15.61
C GLY A 289 16.99 8.56 14.13
N LYS A 290 16.18 9.28 13.36
CA LYS A 290 16.07 9.18 11.90
C LYS A 290 15.60 7.79 11.41
N PRO A 291 14.48 7.26 11.92
CA PRO A 291 13.94 5.97 11.47
C PRO A 291 13.53 6.00 9.98
N LYS A 292 13.22 4.84 9.40
CA LYS A 292 12.70 4.81 8.01
C LYS A 292 11.42 5.66 7.93
N ILE A 293 11.37 6.58 6.96
CA ILE A 293 10.19 7.40 6.67
C ILE A 293 9.78 7.23 5.21
N ILE A 294 8.50 6.99 4.99
CA ILE A 294 7.88 6.92 3.67
C ILE A 294 7.07 8.18 3.45
N TRP A 295 7.40 8.94 2.41
CA TRP A 295 6.67 10.14 2.05
C TRP A 295 5.62 9.86 0.98
N LEU A 296 4.35 10.00 1.36
CA LEU A 296 3.21 9.90 0.46
C LEU A 296 3.06 11.20 -0.33
N PRO A 297 2.86 11.17 -1.67
CA PRO A 297 2.68 12.36 -2.49
C PRO A 297 1.26 12.95 -2.34
N THR A 298 0.81 13.10 -1.10
CA THR A 298 -0.57 13.47 -0.74
C THR A 298 -0.58 14.69 0.20
N SER A 299 -1.80 15.17 0.48
CA SER A 299 -2.11 16.01 1.65
C SER A 299 -2.53 15.12 2.83
N HIS A 300 -2.87 15.72 3.97
CA HIS A 300 -3.34 15.00 5.16
C HIS A 300 -4.52 14.06 4.86
N TYR A 301 -5.59 14.60 4.24
CA TYR A 301 -6.81 13.82 3.99
C TYR A 301 -6.71 12.95 2.73
N SER A 302 -5.99 13.39 1.69
CA SER A 302 -5.78 12.56 0.51
C SER A 302 -4.83 11.38 0.75
N ALA A 303 -4.19 11.28 1.92
CA ALA A 303 -3.47 10.09 2.35
C ALA A 303 -4.38 8.84 2.43
N ILE A 304 -5.71 9.01 2.54
CA ILE A 304 -6.65 7.88 2.55
C ILE A 304 -6.56 7.01 1.29
N PHE A 305 -6.20 7.59 0.14
CA PHE A 305 -6.01 6.83 -1.10
C PHE A 305 -4.81 5.87 -1.04
N PHE A 306 -3.91 6.08 -0.08
CA PHE A 306 -2.73 5.26 0.17
C PHE A 306 -2.87 4.43 1.45
N ILE A 307 -4.06 4.36 2.06
CA ILE A 307 -4.25 3.64 3.34
C ILE A 307 -4.00 2.14 3.20
N GLY A 308 -4.34 1.55 2.05
CA GLY A 308 -4.01 0.15 1.72
C GLY A 308 -2.49 -0.08 1.71
N TYR A 309 -1.75 0.85 1.08
CA TYR A 309 -0.29 0.82 1.09
C TYR A 309 0.28 0.95 2.51
N ALA A 310 -0.21 1.92 3.28
CA ALA A 310 0.23 2.13 4.66
C ALA A 310 0.01 0.88 5.54
N ARG A 311 -1.11 0.19 5.36
CA ARG A 311 -1.39 -1.09 6.05
C ARG A 311 -0.45 -2.21 5.64
N ILE A 312 -0.13 -2.34 4.35
CA ILE A 312 0.83 -3.34 3.86
C ILE A 312 2.22 -3.07 4.48
N MET A 313 2.68 -1.82 4.44
CA MET A 313 4.00 -1.45 4.97
C MET A 313 4.08 -1.61 6.50
N ALA A 314 3.00 -1.27 7.21
CA ALA A 314 2.92 -1.47 8.66
C ALA A 314 2.95 -2.96 9.03
N LEU A 315 2.20 -3.80 8.31
CA LEU A 315 2.23 -5.25 8.51
C LEU A 315 3.62 -5.82 8.25
N GLN A 316 4.25 -5.44 7.14
CA GLN A 316 5.61 -5.89 6.80
C GLN A 316 6.61 -5.47 7.88
N HIS A 317 6.53 -4.23 8.38
CA HIS A 317 7.38 -3.77 9.47
C HIS A 317 7.26 -4.65 10.70
N PHE A 318 6.03 -4.88 11.21
CA PHE A 318 5.84 -5.73 12.39
C PHE A 318 6.22 -7.19 12.15
N ARG A 319 6.00 -7.74 10.95
CA ARG A 319 6.45 -9.09 10.59
C ARG A 319 7.97 -9.20 10.66
N ASN A 320 8.69 -8.26 10.07
CA ASN A 320 10.15 -8.25 10.06
C ASN A 320 10.73 -8.12 11.46
N VAL A 321 10.06 -7.36 12.35
CA VAL A 321 10.53 -7.15 13.72
C VAL A 321 10.17 -8.32 14.65
N PHE A 322 8.97 -8.89 14.55
CA PHE A 322 8.45 -9.85 15.54
C PHE A 322 8.42 -11.31 15.09
N LEU A 323 8.36 -11.57 13.79
CA LEU A 323 8.17 -12.91 13.24
C LEU A 323 9.38 -13.41 12.43
N GLU A 324 10.15 -12.54 11.79
CA GLU A 324 11.36 -12.96 11.08
C GLU A 324 12.54 -13.09 12.06
N LYS A 325 13.02 -14.32 12.27
CA LYS A 325 14.39 -14.53 12.78
C LYS A 325 15.36 -13.96 11.76
N THR A 326 16.41 -13.31 12.23
CA THR A 326 17.58 -12.85 11.46
C THR A 326 18.08 -13.98 10.55
N ALA A 327 17.55 -14.05 9.34
CA ALA A 327 18.04 -14.95 8.30
C ALA A 327 19.16 -14.20 7.59
N GLU A 328 20.39 -14.49 8.02
CA GLU A 328 21.60 -14.23 7.25
C GLU A 328 21.41 -14.63 5.78
N LYS A 329 21.85 -13.75 4.88
CA LYS A 329 22.62 -14.06 3.66
C LYS A 329 22.28 -15.31 2.83
N GLU A 330 21.02 -15.77 2.77
CA GLU A 330 20.65 -16.73 1.72
C GLU A 330 20.49 -16.00 0.39
N LYS A 331 21.24 -16.44 -0.63
CA LYS A 331 21.00 -16.12 -2.03
C LYS A 331 19.56 -16.53 -2.39
N ARG A 332 18.62 -15.61 -2.19
CA ARG A 332 17.21 -15.83 -2.47
C ARG A 332 16.99 -15.73 -3.98
N PHE A 333 16.66 -16.86 -4.60
CA PHE A 333 15.87 -16.85 -5.83
C PHE A 333 14.51 -16.24 -5.49
N SER A 334 14.34 -14.95 -5.77
CA SER A 334 13.09 -14.24 -5.55
C SER A 334 12.32 -14.17 -6.86
N PHE A 335 11.18 -14.87 -6.88
CA PHE A 335 10.25 -14.80 -8.01
C PHE A 335 9.30 -13.63 -7.72
N SER A 336 9.28 -12.60 -8.57
CA SER A 336 8.31 -11.52 -8.48
C SER A 336 7.57 -11.38 -9.81
N SER A 337 6.27 -11.71 -9.81
CA SER A 337 5.37 -11.37 -10.91
C SER A 337 4.85 -9.95 -10.69
N THR A 338 5.35 -9.03 -11.49
CA THR A 338 4.82 -7.67 -11.60
C THR A 338 4.76 -7.27 -13.07
N ALA A 339 4.59 -8.23 -13.97
CA ALA A 339 4.45 -8.01 -15.40
C ALA A 339 3.67 -9.17 -16.03
N VAL A 340 3.05 -8.88 -17.17
CA VAL A 340 2.25 -9.72 -18.09
C VAL A 340 2.98 -10.98 -18.60
N GLU A 341 4.11 -11.38 -17.99
CA GLU A 341 4.95 -12.49 -18.41
C GLU A 341 4.66 -13.76 -17.59
N PRO A 342 4.26 -14.86 -18.25
CA PRO A 342 3.87 -16.12 -17.60
C PRO A 342 4.89 -16.71 -16.62
N PHE A 343 6.19 -16.52 -16.85
CA PHE A 343 7.22 -16.86 -15.87
C PHE A 343 8.31 -15.79 -15.81
N LYS A 344 8.81 -15.53 -14.60
CA LYS A 344 9.96 -14.64 -14.35
C LYS A 344 10.78 -15.15 -13.18
N VAL A 345 12.05 -15.47 -13.45
CA VAL A 345 13.06 -15.84 -12.47
C VAL A 345 13.98 -14.66 -12.26
N ARG A 346 14.33 -14.36 -11.01
CA ARG A 346 15.33 -13.35 -10.68
C ARG A 346 16.36 -13.91 -9.71
N MET A 347 17.60 -13.51 -9.92
CA MET A 347 18.70 -13.79 -9.02
C MET A 347 19.36 -12.46 -8.66
N GLU A 348 19.42 -12.18 -7.36
CA GLU A 348 20.01 -10.95 -6.83
C GLU A 348 21.46 -11.20 -6.37
N ASN A 349 22.27 -10.15 -6.38
CA ASN A 349 23.67 -10.15 -5.97
C ASN A 349 24.52 -11.19 -6.73
N LEU A 350 24.37 -11.24 -8.05
CA LEU A 350 25.07 -12.20 -8.92
C LEU A 350 26.59 -12.22 -8.66
N PHE A 351 27.19 -11.05 -8.51
CA PHE A 351 28.63 -10.86 -8.27
C PHE A 351 28.94 -10.16 -6.94
N GLY A 352 27.96 -10.05 -6.02
CA GLY A 352 28.14 -9.37 -4.74
C GLY A 352 28.06 -7.84 -4.78
N HIS A 353 27.69 -7.23 -5.92
CA HIS A 353 27.67 -5.77 -6.11
C HIS A 353 26.29 -5.23 -6.55
N LYS A 354 25.20 -5.74 -5.94
CA LYS A 354 23.80 -5.32 -6.19
C LYS A 354 23.31 -5.53 -7.63
N GLU A 355 23.94 -6.41 -8.40
CA GLU A 355 23.42 -6.83 -9.72
C GLU A 355 22.21 -7.76 -9.60
N LYS A 356 21.30 -7.65 -10.55
CA LYS A 356 20.11 -8.50 -10.70
C LYS A 356 20.12 -9.12 -12.09
N LEU A 357 20.17 -10.45 -12.14
CA LEU A 357 19.88 -11.21 -13.36
C LEU A 357 18.39 -11.55 -13.37
N SER A 358 17.73 -11.35 -14.50
CA SER A 358 16.36 -11.77 -14.71
C SER A 358 16.20 -12.55 -16.00
N VAL A 359 15.44 -13.63 -15.92
CA VAL A 359 15.01 -14.42 -17.07
C VAL A 359 13.49 -14.46 -17.03
N SER A 360 12.83 -14.05 -18.09
CA SER A 360 11.37 -14.08 -18.16
C SER A 360 10.88 -14.41 -19.54
N GLY A 361 9.65 -14.89 -19.63
CA GLY A 361 9.12 -15.29 -20.91
C GLY A 361 7.65 -15.71 -20.90
N LYS A 362 7.17 -15.90 -22.12
CA LYS A 362 5.86 -16.44 -22.47
C LYS A 362 6.08 -17.59 -23.43
N ILE A 363 5.44 -18.73 -23.16
CA ILE A 363 5.43 -19.87 -24.06
C ILE A 363 3.97 -20.21 -24.31
N SER A 364 3.60 -20.36 -25.58
CA SER A 364 2.27 -20.75 -26.00
C SER A 364 2.33 -21.41 -27.37
N GLU A 365 1.20 -21.97 -27.82
CA GLU A 365 1.10 -22.64 -29.12
C GLU A 365 1.49 -21.73 -30.30
N ARG A 366 1.20 -20.42 -30.21
CA ARG A 366 1.39 -19.47 -31.32
C ARG A 366 2.36 -18.33 -31.02
N GLU A 367 2.64 -18.06 -29.76
CA GLU A 367 3.52 -16.96 -29.33
C GLU A 367 4.54 -17.43 -28.32
N ASN A 368 5.80 -17.19 -28.63
CA ASN A 368 6.89 -17.44 -27.71
C ASN A 368 7.70 -16.17 -27.53
N ARG A 369 8.09 -15.87 -26.29
CA ARG A 369 8.96 -14.73 -25.96
C ARG A 369 9.89 -15.13 -24.83
N LEU A 370 11.16 -14.81 -25.00
CA LEU A 370 12.18 -14.96 -23.96
C LEU A 370 12.92 -13.64 -23.80
N LYS A 371 13.20 -13.28 -22.55
CA LYS A 371 14.00 -12.12 -22.16
C LYS A 371 15.02 -12.55 -21.13
N ILE A 372 16.23 -12.06 -21.31
CA ILE A 372 17.33 -12.24 -20.37
C ILE A 372 17.93 -10.87 -20.15
N GLY A 373 17.93 -10.38 -18.91
CA GLY A 373 18.40 -9.05 -18.59
C GLY A 373 19.26 -9.01 -17.34
N ILE A 374 20.23 -8.10 -17.34
CA ILE A 374 21.07 -7.78 -16.20
C ILE A 374 20.84 -6.31 -15.86
N GLU A 375 20.53 -6.04 -14.59
CA GLU A 375 20.33 -4.71 -14.04
C GLU A 375 21.33 -4.49 -12.90
N LYS A 376 21.92 -3.30 -12.83
CA LYS A 376 22.73 -2.84 -11.71
C LYS A 376 22.07 -1.64 -11.06
N SER A 377 21.90 -1.68 -9.75
CA SER A 377 21.35 -0.56 -8.97
C SER A 377 22.46 0.18 -8.22
N PHE A 378 22.41 1.51 -8.24
CA PHE A 378 23.31 2.43 -7.55
C PHE A 378 22.46 3.53 -6.91
N ASP A 379 22.36 3.49 -5.59
CA ASP A 379 21.38 4.25 -4.80
C ASP A 379 19.95 4.06 -5.34
N ASP A 380 19.26 5.16 -5.66
CA ASP A 380 17.92 5.16 -6.24
C ASP A 380 17.94 5.02 -7.77
N TYR A 381 19.11 4.93 -8.41
CA TYR A 381 19.23 4.77 -9.86
C TYR A 381 19.50 3.31 -10.24
N PHE A 382 19.15 2.95 -11.47
CA PHE A 382 19.45 1.65 -12.03
C PHE A 382 19.73 1.74 -13.52
N LEU A 383 20.65 0.92 -14.00
CA LEU A 383 20.96 0.75 -15.42
C LEU A 383 20.87 -0.74 -15.73
N GLY A 384 20.35 -1.10 -16.90
CA GLY A 384 20.36 -2.48 -17.33
C GLY A 384 20.41 -2.66 -18.84
N THR A 385 20.74 -3.89 -19.20
CA THR A 385 20.72 -4.40 -20.56
C THR A 385 19.86 -5.65 -20.58
N GLN A 386 19.02 -5.79 -21.59
CA GLN A 386 18.21 -6.98 -21.80
C GLN A 386 18.30 -7.42 -23.24
N ILE A 387 18.50 -8.71 -23.46
CA ILE A 387 18.33 -9.33 -24.77
C ILE A 387 16.97 -10.03 -24.80
N SER A 388 16.34 -10.03 -25.96
CA SER A 388 15.03 -10.65 -26.13
C SER A 388 14.92 -11.36 -27.48
N GLY A 389 14.12 -12.42 -27.48
CA GLY A 389 13.65 -13.09 -28.69
C GLY A 389 12.15 -13.26 -28.63
N ARG A 390 11.46 -13.04 -29.75
CA ARG A 390 10.03 -13.38 -29.91
C ARG A 390 9.82 -14.18 -31.18
N SER A 391 8.89 -15.13 -31.14
CA SER A 391 8.36 -15.76 -32.35
C SER A 391 6.84 -15.74 -32.34
N TRP A 392 6.28 -15.66 -33.54
CA TRP A 392 4.85 -15.81 -33.75
C TRP A 392 4.59 -16.65 -34.98
N ASP A 393 3.76 -17.68 -34.82
CA ASP A 393 3.33 -18.54 -35.92
C ASP A 393 1.82 -18.36 -36.15
N ASP A 394 1.49 -17.69 -37.26
CA ASP A 394 0.14 -17.53 -37.77
C ASP A 394 -0.10 -18.52 -38.93
N GLU A 395 -1.37 -18.78 -39.23
CA GLU A 395 -1.73 -19.58 -40.41
C GLU A 395 -1.38 -18.89 -41.74
N ARG A 396 -1.05 -17.59 -41.72
CA ARG A 396 -0.74 -16.77 -42.91
C ARG A 396 0.74 -16.38 -43.03
N PHE A 397 1.48 -16.35 -41.92
CA PHE A 397 2.88 -15.91 -41.85
C PHE A 397 3.55 -16.40 -40.56
N SER A 398 4.88 -16.47 -40.57
CA SER A 398 5.70 -16.64 -39.37
C SER A 398 6.58 -15.41 -39.15
N LEU A 399 6.89 -15.14 -37.88
CA LEU A 399 7.72 -14.01 -37.45
C LEU A 399 8.77 -14.47 -36.44
N LEU A 400 9.99 -13.96 -36.59
CA LEU A 400 11.07 -14.09 -35.62
C LEU A 400 11.70 -12.72 -35.33
N GLY A 401 11.59 -12.27 -34.09
CA GLY A 401 12.18 -11.02 -33.60
C GLY A 401 13.37 -11.29 -32.68
N LYS A 402 14.46 -10.54 -32.85
CA LYS A 402 15.63 -10.54 -31.97
C LYS A 402 15.95 -9.10 -31.59
N GLY A 403 15.94 -8.81 -30.30
CA GLY A 403 16.07 -7.44 -29.83
C GLY A 403 17.00 -7.28 -28.63
N ILE A 404 17.44 -6.04 -28.44
CA ILE A 404 18.23 -5.57 -27.31
C ILE A 404 17.58 -4.31 -26.74
N ASP A 405 17.53 -4.25 -25.42
CA ASP A 405 17.12 -3.07 -24.66
C ASP A 405 18.29 -2.56 -23.84
N LEU A 406 18.47 -1.25 -23.84
CA LEU A 406 19.32 -0.52 -22.91
C LEU A 406 18.43 0.43 -22.12
N TYR A 407 18.46 0.39 -20.80
CA TYR A 407 17.59 1.23 -19.98
C TYR A 407 18.29 1.83 -18.77
N LEU A 408 18.02 3.10 -18.53
CA LEU A 408 18.45 3.86 -17.36
C LEU A 408 17.20 4.36 -16.63
N GLY A 409 17.14 4.19 -15.32
CA GLY A 409 15.99 4.59 -14.54
C GLY A 409 16.31 5.03 -13.12
N LYS A 410 15.27 5.52 -12.46
CA LYS A 410 15.27 6.00 -11.09
C LYS A 410 14.05 5.48 -10.34
N ILE A 411 14.24 5.06 -9.10
CA ILE A 411 13.21 4.79 -8.11
C ILE A 411 12.90 6.15 -7.46
N LEU A 412 11.80 6.79 -7.86
CA LEU A 412 11.44 8.11 -7.32
C LEU A 412 10.99 8.02 -5.86
N ILE A 413 10.30 6.92 -5.55
CA ILE A 413 9.81 6.49 -4.23
C ILE A 413 9.71 4.97 -4.29
N ASP A 414 9.69 4.28 -3.14
CA ASP A 414 9.77 2.81 -3.00
C ASP A 414 8.90 2.00 -4.00
N PHE A 415 7.80 2.58 -4.47
CA PHE A 415 6.81 1.95 -5.35
C PHE A 415 6.68 2.58 -6.76
N LEU A 416 7.39 3.67 -7.08
CA LEU A 416 7.34 4.31 -8.41
C LEU A 416 8.72 4.28 -9.06
N ARG A 417 8.82 3.53 -10.15
CA ARG A 417 10.00 3.50 -11.02
C ARG A 417 9.72 4.31 -12.27
N ILE A 418 10.69 5.11 -12.68
CA ILE A 418 10.71 5.75 -14.00
C ILE A 418 11.96 5.29 -14.74
N ASN A 419 11.84 4.92 -16.00
CA ASN A 419 13.02 4.57 -16.81
C ASN A 419 12.88 5.04 -18.25
N LEU A 420 14.01 5.42 -18.82
CA LEU A 420 14.21 5.65 -20.24
C LEU A 420 14.82 4.37 -20.83
N ARG A 421 14.16 3.78 -21.83
CA ARG A 421 14.60 2.56 -22.51
C ARG A 421 14.79 2.82 -23.99
N TYR A 422 15.99 2.58 -24.49
CA TYR A 422 16.25 2.40 -25.92
C TYR A 422 16.03 0.94 -26.27
N HIS A 423 15.28 0.68 -27.33
CA HIS A 423 14.97 -0.64 -27.86
C HIS A 423 15.40 -0.72 -29.32
N PHE A 424 16.10 -1.78 -29.69
CA PHE A 424 16.38 -2.14 -31.06
C PHE A 424 15.99 -3.59 -31.29
N GLU A 425 15.28 -3.87 -32.37
CA GLU A 425 14.85 -5.22 -32.76
C GLU A 425 14.91 -5.40 -34.27
N ASN A 426 15.43 -6.55 -34.70
CA ASN A 426 15.29 -7.02 -36.07
C ASN A 426 14.20 -8.10 -36.13
N VAL A 427 13.15 -7.84 -36.92
CA VAL A 427 11.98 -8.70 -37.09
C VAL A 427 12.00 -9.30 -38.50
N GLU A 428 12.21 -10.61 -38.57
CA GLU A 428 12.14 -11.37 -39.81
C GLU A 428 10.71 -11.92 -40.01
N VAL A 429 10.07 -11.55 -41.13
CA VAL A 429 8.77 -12.08 -41.53
C VAL A 429 8.95 -13.02 -42.72
N TYR A 430 8.52 -14.27 -42.56
CA TYR A 430 8.74 -15.36 -43.52
C TYR A 430 7.53 -16.28 -43.62
N HIS A 431 7.56 -17.23 -44.56
CA HIS A 431 6.45 -18.14 -44.86
C HIS A 431 5.09 -17.44 -45.09
N LEU A 432 5.10 -16.31 -45.80
CA LEU A 432 3.87 -15.60 -46.17
C LEU A 432 3.12 -16.39 -47.25
N LYS A 433 1.83 -16.62 -47.05
CA LYS A 433 0.93 -17.16 -48.09
C LYS A 433 0.82 -16.21 -49.29
N GLU A 434 0.60 -16.77 -50.47
CA GLU A 434 0.50 -16.00 -51.73
C GLU A 434 -0.70 -15.05 -51.77
N ASP A 435 -1.80 -15.41 -51.10
CA ASP A 435 -3.05 -14.63 -51.05
C ASP A 435 -3.11 -13.61 -49.91
N ILE A 436 -2.01 -13.41 -49.17
CA ILE A 436 -1.97 -12.47 -48.06
C ILE A 436 -2.04 -11.01 -48.55
N LEU A 437 -2.71 -10.15 -47.77
CA LEU A 437 -2.82 -8.73 -48.07
C LEU A 437 -1.45 -8.05 -48.22
N SER A 438 -1.37 -7.08 -49.13
CA SER A 438 -0.16 -6.29 -49.40
C SER A 438 0.41 -5.59 -48.16
N ASP A 439 -0.45 -5.22 -47.22
CA ASP A 439 -0.12 -4.66 -45.91
C ASP A 439 0.80 -5.56 -45.07
N PHE A 440 0.77 -6.87 -45.29
CA PHE A 440 1.69 -7.85 -44.67
C PHE A 440 2.89 -8.12 -45.56
N THR A 441 2.67 -8.28 -46.88
CA THR A 441 3.74 -8.60 -47.85
C THR A 441 4.83 -7.53 -47.91
N ARG A 442 4.49 -6.26 -47.68
CA ARG A 442 5.47 -5.16 -47.65
C ARG A 442 6.55 -5.31 -46.57
N TYR A 443 6.30 -6.09 -45.54
CA TYR A 443 7.25 -6.35 -44.45
C TYR A 443 7.92 -7.72 -44.58
N ARG A 444 7.88 -8.37 -45.75
CA ARG A 444 8.59 -9.63 -45.99
C ARG A 444 10.10 -9.44 -45.80
N GLY A 445 10.73 -10.38 -45.09
CA GLY A 445 12.16 -10.34 -44.81
C GLY A 445 12.46 -9.61 -43.50
N ASN A 446 13.65 -9.01 -43.41
CA ASN A 446 14.11 -8.32 -42.21
C ASN A 446 13.56 -6.91 -42.12
N ASN A 447 13.04 -6.55 -40.95
CA ASN A 447 12.53 -5.23 -40.64
C ASN A 447 13.16 -4.73 -39.35
N GLN A 448 13.71 -3.53 -39.36
CA GLN A 448 14.39 -2.98 -38.17
C GLN A 448 13.48 -2.01 -37.43
N ILE A 449 13.25 -2.27 -36.15
CA ILE A 449 12.53 -1.38 -35.24
C ILE A 449 13.53 -0.80 -34.25
N SER A 450 13.60 0.52 -34.19
CA SER A 450 14.36 1.22 -33.16
C SER A 450 13.48 2.27 -32.50
N SER A 451 13.42 2.23 -31.17
CA SER A 451 12.58 3.13 -30.39
C SER A 451 13.21 3.59 -29.08
N LEU A 452 12.74 4.74 -28.61
CA LEU A 452 13.02 5.28 -27.29
C LEU A 452 11.71 5.35 -26.51
N SER A 453 11.71 4.87 -25.28
CA SER A 453 10.50 4.85 -24.44
C SER A 453 10.74 5.41 -23.05
N LEU A 454 9.80 6.21 -22.57
CA LEU A 454 9.68 6.61 -21.18
C LEU A 454 8.63 5.72 -20.51
N ASN A 455 9.06 4.96 -19.51
CA ASN A 455 8.22 4.00 -18.79
C ASN A 455 8.06 4.46 -17.34
N LEU A 456 6.82 4.49 -16.85
CA LEU A 456 6.47 4.76 -15.47
C LEU A 456 5.77 3.52 -14.90
N ASP A 457 6.31 2.95 -13.84
CA ASP A 457 5.81 1.75 -13.18
C ASP A 457 5.53 2.03 -11.71
N TYR A 458 4.25 2.14 -11.35
CA TYR A 458 3.78 2.23 -9.97
C TYR A 458 3.29 0.85 -9.51
N THR A 459 3.91 0.27 -8.48
CA THR A 459 3.51 -1.05 -7.96
C THR A 459 3.44 -1.06 -6.45
N VAL A 460 2.25 -1.35 -5.93
CA VAL A 460 2.00 -1.61 -4.52
C VAL A 460 1.15 -2.86 -4.44
N LEU A 461 1.73 -4.00 -4.08
CA LEU A 461 1.01 -5.27 -3.97
C LEU A 461 1.36 -5.92 -2.63
N ASP A 462 0.37 -6.58 -2.02
CA ASP A 462 0.60 -7.33 -0.78
C ASP A 462 1.46 -8.58 -1.00
N GLU A 463 1.13 -9.37 -2.02
CA GLU A 463 1.91 -10.52 -2.46
C GLU A 463 2.00 -10.52 -4.00
N PRO A 464 3.15 -10.15 -4.61
CA PRO A 464 3.26 -10.03 -6.08
C PRO A 464 2.82 -11.26 -6.87
N LYS A 465 3.05 -12.47 -6.31
CA LYS A 465 2.75 -13.77 -6.93
C LYS A 465 1.27 -14.09 -7.01
N TYR A 466 0.49 -13.56 -6.06
CA TYR A 466 -0.95 -13.77 -5.99
C TYR A 466 -1.59 -12.60 -5.23
N PRO A 467 -1.68 -11.43 -5.85
CA PRO A 467 -2.12 -10.24 -5.15
C PRO A 467 -3.58 -10.37 -4.73
N GLN A 468 -3.85 -10.03 -3.47
CA GLN A 468 -5.20 -9.90 -2.93
C GLN A 468 -5.57 -8.44 -2.69
N GLU A 469 -4.55 -7.59 -2.54
CA GLU A 469 -4.71 -6.19 -2.22
C GLU A 469 -3.61 -5.35 -2.89
N GLY A 470 -3.99 -4.15 -3.33
CA GLY A 470 -3.07 -3.18 -3.91
C GLY A 470 -3.34 -2.88 -5.37
N THR A 471 -2.37 -2.29 -6.06
CA THR A 471 -2.48 -1.89 -7.45
C THR A 471 -1.14 -1.92 -8.16
N HIS A 472 -1.19 -2.21 -9.46
CA HIS A 472 -0.08 -2.09 -10.40
C HIS A 472 -0.53 -1.17 -11.54
N ASN A 473 0.19 -0.09 -11.80
CA ASN A 473 -0.10 0.85 -12.86
C ASN A 473 1.17 1.08 -13.68
N ALA A 474 1.05 0.97 -14.99
CA ALA A 474 2.14 1.18 -15.92
C ALA A 474 1.72 2.16 -17.02
N LEU A 475 2.61 3.06 -17.40
CA LEU A 475 2.44 3.96 -18.54
C LEU A 475 3.73 3.96 -19.36
N SER A 476 3.61 3.71 -20.66
CA SER A 476 4.71 3.73 -21.64
C SER A 476 4.42 4.74 -22.74
N LEU A 477 5.34 5.66 -22.95
CA LEU A 477 5.39 6.56 -24.10
C LEU A 477 6.59 6.17 -24.94
N GLU A 478 6.36 5.69 -26.16
CA GLU A 478 7.38 5.15 -27.04
C GLU A 478 7.38 5.89 -28.37
N ILE A 479 8.55 6.35 -28.80
CA ILE A 479 8.77 6.92 -30.13
C ILE A 479 9.73 6.02 -30.90
N ALA A 480 9.28 5.50 -32.03
CA ALA A 480 10.08 4.76 -32.99
C ALA A 480 10.38 5.62 -34.21
N GLY A 481 11.57 5.47 -34.81
CA GLY A 481 11.87 6.22 -36.01
C GLY A 481 13.19 5.92 -36.69
N LYS A 482 13.31 6.38 -37.94
CA LYS A 482 14.51 6.29 -38.76
C LYS A 482 15.71 7.01 -38.14
N ALA A 483 15.46 8.12 -37.45
CA ALA A 483 16.50 8.86 -36.72
C ALA A 483 17.14 8.04 -35.57
N LEU A 484 16.50 6.98 -35.12
CA LEU A 484 17.01 6.06 -34.08
C LEU A 484 17.69 4.82 -34.68
N GLY A 485 17.71 4.68 -36.01
CA GLY A 485 18.26 3.51 -36.71
C GLY A 485 17.23 2.42 -37.02
N GLY A 486 15.93 2.74 -36.99
CA GLY A 486 14.86 1.83 -37.43
C GLY A 486 14.33 2.17 -38.82
N GLU A 487 13.32 1.44 -39.29
CA GLU A 487 12.68 1.64 -40.60
C GLU A 487 11.28 2.27 -40.49
N SER A 488 10.62 2.07 -39.36
CA SER A 488 9.25 2.56 -39.08
C SER A 488 9.25 3.79 -38.18
N ASN A 489 8.37 4.76 -38.44
CA ASN A 489 8.20 5.96 -37.62
C ASN A 489 6.83 5.96 -36.95
N PHE A 490 6.76 5.80 -35.63
CA PHE A 490 5.48 5.83 -34.92
C PHE A 490 5.64 6.34 -33.50
N LEU A 491 4.55 6.88 -32.95
CA LEU A 491 4.38 7.15 -31.52
C LEU A 491 3.41 6.13 -30.94
N ARG A 492 3.77 5.46 -29.84
CA ARG A 492 2.91 4.55 -29.10
C ARG A 492 2.73 5.02 -27.67
N ILE A 493 1.47 5.10 -27.24
CA ILE A 493 1.07 5.32 -25.87
C ILE A 493 0.37 4.05 -25.39
N LEU A 494 0.84 3.48 -24.27
CA LEU A 494 0.22 2.31 -23.66
C LEU A 494 0.09 2.53 -22.15
N GLY A 495 -1.13 2.40 -21.64
CA GLY A 495 -1.43 2.46 -20.21
C GLY A 495 -2.10 1.17 -19.73
N GLU A 496 -1.68 0.69 -18.55
CA GLU A 496 -2.22 -0.50 -17.89
C GLU A 496 -2.44 -0.19 -16.40
N SER A 497 -3.54 -0.70 -15.83
CA SER A 497 -3.91 -0.45 -14.45
C SER A 497 -4.68 -1.64 -13.87
N SER A 498 -4.08 -2.33 -12.91
CA SER A 498 -4.63 -3.49 -12.19
C SER A 498 -4.86 -3.14 -10.72
N TRP A 499 -6.03 -3.48 -10.19
CA TRP A 499 -6.48 -3.16 -8.83
C TRP A 499 -7.00 -4.42 -8.16
N TYR A 500 -6.54 -4.66 -6.94
CA TYR A 500 -6.84 -5.82 -6.14
C TYR A 500 -7.44 -5.36 -4.81
N PHE A 501 -8.61 -5.88 -4.47
CA PHE A 501 -9.26 -5.55 -3.20
C PHE A 501 -10.03 -6.74 -2.65
N THR A 502 -9.89 -6.97 -1.34
CA THR A 502 -10.51 -8.10 -0.62
C THR A 502 -11.39 -7.54 0.51
N PRO A 503 -12.57 -6.95 0.19
CA PRO A 503 -13.41 -6.26 1.17
C PRO A 503 -14.07 -7.23 2.15
N PHE A 504 -14.26 -8.49 1.74
CA PHE A 504 -14.74 -9.58 2.57
C PHE A 504 -13.62 -10.61 2.72
N SER A 505 -13.52 -11.29 3.86
CA SER A 505 -12.39 -12.18 4.19
C SER A 505 -12.20 -13.39 3.26
N TYR A 506 -13.03 -13.56 2.23
CA TYR A 506 -12.99 -14.70 1.30
C TYR A 506 -13.01 -14.29 -0.18
N PHE A 507 -13.41 -13.07 -0.54
CA PHE A 507 -13.57 -12.69 -1.94
C PHE A 507 -12.56 -11.62 -2.31
N THR A 508 -11.66 -11.96 -3.24
CA THR A 508 -10.74 -11.00 -3.85
C THR A 508 -11.30 -10.57 -5.18
N PHE A 509 -11.59 -9.28 -5.32
CA PHE A 509 -11.97 -8.68 -6.58
C PHE A 509 -10.74 -8.10 -7.26
N VAL A 510 -10.68 -8.28 -8.57
CA VAL A 510 -9.64 -7.76 -9.43
C VAL A 510 -10.27 -6.99 -10.57
N PHE A 511 -9.82 -5.76 -10.74
CA PHE A 511 -10.18 -4.91 -11.85
C PHE A 511 -8.93 -4.57 -12.65
N HIS A 512 -8.96 -4.76 -13.96
CA HIS A 512 -7.87 -4.36 -14.84
C HIS A 512 -8.37 -3.54 -16.01
N LEU A 513 -7.56 -2.56 -16.40
CA LEU A 513 -7.79 -1.66 -17.51
C LEU A 513 -6.52 -1.57 -18.35
N LYS A 514 -6.67 -1.68 -19.67
CA LYS A 514 -5.59 -1.50 -20.66
C LYS A 514 -6.07 -0.63 -21.80
N GLY A 515 -5.33 0.43 -22.09
CA GLY A 515 -5.60 1.37 -23.18
C GLY A 515 -4.36 1.62 -24.00
N GLY A 516 -4.51 1.70 -25.33
CA GLY A 516 -3.40 1.93 -26.24
C GLY A 516 -3.78 2.83 -27.41
N TRP A 517 -2.82 3.65 -27.84
CA TRP A 517 -2.90 4.45 -29.06
C TRP A 517 -1.56 4.38 -29.80
N ILE A 518 -1.57 4.13 -31.11
CA ILE A 518 -0.40 4.22 -31.98
C ILE A 518 -0.70 5.22 -33.08
N GLU A 519 0.21 6.15 -33.29
CA GLU A 519 0.14 7.18 -34.31
C GLU A 519 1.31 6.98 -35.28
N ASP A 520 1.02 6.93 -36.58
CA ASP A 520 2.07 7.00 -37.59
C ASP A 520 2.63 8.42 -37.63
N LEU A 521 3.96 8.54 -37.57
CA LEU A 521 4.65 9.83 -37.67
C LEU A 521 5.27 10.05 -39.06
N GLY A 522 5.18 9.06 -39.95
CA GLY A 522 5.66 9.10 -41.32
C GLY A 522 4.63 9.61 -42.33
N SER A 523 5.04 9.64 -43.60
CA SER A 523 4.22 10.12 -44.73
C SER A 523 3.40 9.02 -45.43
N SER A 524 3.47 7.76 -44.99
CA SER A 524 3.06 6.59 -45.79
C SER A 524 2.14 5.57 -45.11
N SER A 525 1.58 5.81 -43.92
CA SER A 525 0.70 4.85 -43.20
C SER A 525 1.40 3.49 -42.97
N ASP A 526 2.55 3.55 -42.28
CA ASP A 526 3.59 2.50 -42.22
C ASP A 526 3.72 1.81 -40.85
N ILE A 527 2.70 1.82 -39.99
CA ILE A 527 2.74 1.04 -38.74
C ILE A 527 2.78 -0.45 -39.09
N PRO A 528 3.88 -1.17 -38.77
CA PRO A 528 3.97 -2.59 -39.10
C PRO A 528 2.88 -3.39 -38.40
N PHE A 529 2.31 -4.39 -39.09
CA PHE A 529 1.22 -5.17 -38.52
C PHE A 529 1.62 -5.86 -37.21
N PHE A 530 2.89 -6.26 -37.06
CA PHE A 530 3.43 -6.87 -35.84
C PHE A 530 3.64 -5.90 -34.67
N GLU A 531 3.47 -4.60 -34.92
CA GLU A 531 3.51 -3.51 -33.94
C GLU A 531 2.10 -3.00 -33.55
N ARG A 532 1.04 -3.41 -34.26
CA ARG A 532 -0.36 -3.03 -33.97
C ARG A 532 -0.89 -3.68 -32.70
N PHE A 533 -1.98 -3.13 -32.18
CA PHE A 533 -2.70 -3.76 -31.08
C PHE A 533 -3.62 -4.88 -31.55
N TYR A 534 -3.81 -5.87 -30.69
CA TYR A 534 -4.70 -7.01 -30.87
C TYR A 534 -5.41 -7.34 -29.55
N ALA A 535 -6.65 -7.82 -29.64
CA ALA A 535 -7.43 -8.27 -28.49
C ALA A 535 -8.12 -9.63 -28.74
N GLY A 536 -8.58 -10.26 -27.67
CA GLY A 536 -9.08 -11.64 -27.64
C GLY A 536 -8.06 -12.63 -27.06
N GLY A 537 -8.55 -13.64 -26.33
CA GLY A 537 -7.74 -14.67 -25.68
C GLY A 537 -7.56 -14.45 -24.16
N SER A 538 -6.77 -15.31 -23.51
CA SER A 538 -6.69 -15.39 -22.03
C SER A 538 -6.01 -14.22 -21.30
N SER A 539 -5.42 -13.29 -22.04
CA SER A 539 -4.75 -12.09 -21.53
C SER A 539 -5.43 -10.79 -21.97
N SER A 540 -6.63 -10.87 -22.54
CA SER A 540 -7.43 -9.69 -22.89
C SER A 540 -8.92 -10.00 -22.71
N ILE A 541 -9.62 -10.43 -23.74
CA ILE A 541 -11.06 -10.74 -23.68
C ILE A 541 -11.23 -12.26 -23.78
N ARG A 542 -11.43 -12.93 -22.64
CA ARG A 542 -11.61 -14.39 -22.56
C ARG A 542 -12.92 -14.80 -23.24
N GLY A 543 -12.92 -16.00 -23.80
CA GLY A 543 -14.01 -16.52 -24.62
C GLY A 543 -13.89 -16.21 -26.11
N TYR A 544 -13.06 -15.24 -26.50
CA TYR A 544 -12.70 -14.99 -27.90
C TYR A 544 -11.39 -15.65 -28.29
N ARG A 545 -11.26 -16.03 -29.56
CA ARG A 545 -10.01 -16.52 -30.15
C ARG A 545 -8.93 -15.44 -30.05
N SER A 546 -7.69 -15.84 -29.80
CA SER A 546 -6.58 -14.91 -29.60
C SER A 546 -6.40 -13.99 -30.81
N ARG A 547 -6.34 -12.66 -30.58
CA ARG A 547 -6.22 -11.59 -31.58
C ARG A 547 -7.44 -11.33 -32.49
N TYR A 548 -8.54 -12.08 -32.37
CA TYR A 548 -9.68 -11.96 -33.28
C TYR A 548 -10.65 -10.81 -32.97
N VAL A 549 -10.53 -10.14 -31.83
CA VAL A 549 -11.35 -8.95 -31.54
C VAL A 549 -10.74 -7.72 -32.21
N GLY A 550 -11.54 -7.06 -33.05
CA GLY A 550 -11.15 -5.83 -33.76
C GLY A 550 -11.27 -5.95 -35.28
N PRO A 551 -10.52 -5.13 -36.05
CA PRO A 551 -10.56 -5.10 -37.50
C PRO A 551 -10.10 -6.43 -38.11
N GLN A 552 -10.81 -6.85 -39.16
CA GLN A 552 -10.55 -8.08 -39.90
C GLN A 552 -10.51 -7.83 -41.40
N ASP A 553 -9.86 -8.74 -42.14
CA ASP A 553 -9.90 -8.76 -43.60
C ASP A 553 -11.16 -9.44 -44.13
N ASN A 554 -11.30 -9.47 -45.47
CA ASN A 554 -12.43 -10.09 -46.15
C ASN A 554 -12.52 -11.61 -45.92
N GLN A 555 -11.47 -12.24 -45.39
CA GLN A 555 -11.44 -13.65 -45.02
C GLN A 555 -11.65 -13.85 -43.49
N GLU A 556 -12.14 -12.81 -42.79
CA GLU A 556 -12.38 -12.80 -41.34
C GLU A 556 -11.10 -13.07 -40.50
N LYS A 557 -9.91 -12.73 -41.03
CA LYS A 557 -8.65 -12.86 -40.29
C LYS A 557 -8.24 -11.52 -39.67
N PRO A 558 -7.58 -11.52 -38.50
CA PRO A 558 -7.31 -10.29 -37.76
C PRO A 558 -6.25 -9.42 -38.46
N LEU A 559 -6.53 -8.12 -38.55
CA LEU A 559 -5.61 -7.10 -39.05
C LEU A 559 -4.90 -6.34 -37.92
N GLY A 560 -5.51 -6.32 -36.73
CA GLY A 560 -5.10 -5.45 -35.63
C GLY A 560 -5.55 -4.01 -35.87
N GLY A 561 -5.13 -3.11 -35.00
CA GLY A 561 -5.45 -1.69 -35.14
C GLY A 561 -4.57 -0.79 -34.28
N GLU A 562 -4.76 0.51 -34.45
CA GLU A 562 -3.98 1.56 -33.80
C GLU A 562 -4.52 1.93 -32.42
N ILE A 563 -5.79 1.64 -32.13
CA ILE A 563 -6.43 1.99 -30.85
C ILE A 563 -6.90 0.72 -30.14
N LEU A 564 -6.63 0.63 -28.85
CA LEU A 564 -6.98 -0.51 -27.99
C LEU A 564 -7.69 -0.02 -26.73
N PHE A 565 -8.73 -0.73 -26.34
CA PHE A 565 -9.31 -0.65 -25.00
C PHE A 565 -9.73 -2.02 -24.52
N VAL A 566 -9.29 -2.42 -23.33
CA VAL A 566 -9.69 -3.67 -22.66
C VAL A 566 -9.90 -3.38 -21.18
N SER A 567 -10.96 -3.96 -20.63
CA SER A 567 -11.32 -3.90 -19.22
C SER A 567 -11.73 -5.29 -18.75
N ASN A 568 -11.27 -5.67 -17.55
CA ASN A 568 -11.47 -7.00 -16.98
C ASN A 568 -11.92 -6.89 -15.53
N PHE A 569 -12.93 -7.67 -15.18
CA PHE A 569 -13.41 -7.83 -13.82
C PHE A 569 -13.31 -9.31 -13.45
N GLU A 570 -12.65 -9.63 -12.36
CA GLU A 570 -12.51 -10.99 -11.85
C GLU A 570 -12.81 -11.04 -10.35
N MET A 571 -13.68 -11.95 -9.94
CA MET A 571 -13.92 -12.28 -8.53
C MET A 571 -13.32 -13.65 -8.23
N ARG A 572 -12.35 -13.68 -7.31
CA ARG A 572 -11.70 -14.90 -6.83
C ARG A 572 -12.26 -15.30 -5.47
N PHE A 573 -12.48 -16.59 -5.28
CA PHE A 573 -12.96 -17.15 -4.01
C PHE A 573 -12.24 -18.47 -3.69
N PRO A 574 -11.90 -18.74 -2.42
CA PRO A 574 -11.20 -19.96 -2.04
C PRO A 574 -12.11 -21.18 -2.22
N ILE A 575 -11.55 -22.26 -2.78
CA ILE A 575 -12.21 -23.58 -2.83
C ILE A 575 -11.57 -24.48 -1.78
N TYR A 576 -10.25 -24.72 -1.90
CA TYR A 576 -9.52 -25.60 -0.98
C TYR A 576 -8.02 -25.31 -1.00
N LYS A 577 -7.42 -25.02 0.16
CA LYS A 577 -5.97 -24.76 0.32
C LYS A 577 -5.42 -23.79 -0.75
N LYS A 578 -4.70 -24.31 -1.74
CA LYS A 578 -4.05 -23.57 -2.84
C LYS A 578 -4.93 -23.40 -4.08
N ILE A 579 -6.17 -23.89 -4.03
CA ILE A 579 -7.15 -23.86 -5.13
C ILE A 579 -8.19 -22.77 -4.82
N SER A 580 -8.37 -21.85 -5.77
CA SER A 580 -9.44 -20.85 -5.75
C SER A 580 -10.25 -20.94 -7.03
N GLY A 581 -11.54 -20.64 -6.94
CA GLY A 581 -12.40 -20.37 -8.09
C GLY A 581 -12.27 -18.92 -8.52
N ALA A 582 -12.64 -18.65 -9.77
CA ALA A 582 -12.73 -17.33 -10.35
C ALA A 582 -14.00 -17.22 -11.20
N GLY A 583 -14.73 -16.11 -11.08
CA GLY A 583 -15.72 -15.68 -12.06
C GLY A 583 -15.26 -14.39 -12.70
N PHE A 584 -15.49 -14.22 -14.00
CA PHE A 584 -14.99 -13.05 -14.71
C PHE A 584 -15.95 -12.49 -15.76
N PHE A 585 -15.80 -11.19 -16.01
CA PHE A 585 -16.41 -10.43 -17.09
C PHE A 585 -15.33 -9.56 -17.74
N ASP A 586 -15.15 -9.71 -19.05
CA ASP A 586 -14.18 -9.00 -19.85
C ASP A 586 -14.91 -8.19 -20.92
N ILE A 587 -14.42 -6.99 -21.23
CA ILE A 587 -14.97 -6.14 -22.28
C ILE A 587 -13.86 -5.36 -22.96
N GLY A 588 -13.91 -5.21 -24.28
CA GLY A 588 -12.94 -4.39 -24.99
C GLY A 588 -13.11 -4.41 -26.48
N ASN A 589 -12.28 -3.65 -27.18
CA ASN A 589 -12.17 -3.69 -28.62
C ASN A 589 -10.81 -3.17 -29.10
N VAL A 590 -10.55 -3.39 -30.38
CA VAL A 590 -9.47 -2.76 -31.14
C VAL A 590 -10.11 -2.05 -32.33
N TRP A 591 -9.55 -0.90 -32.72
CA TRP A 591 -10.04 -0.13 -33.85
C TRP A 591 -8.90 0.30 -34.76
N LYS A 592 -9.23 0.46 -36.05
CA LYS A 592 -8.43 1.30 -36.92
C LYS A 592 -8.63 2.76 -36.54
N LYS A 593 -7.58 3.59 -36.61
CA LYS A 593 -7.66 5.02 -36.27
C LYS A 593 -8.75 5.74 -37.08
N ASP A 594 -8.78 5.53 -38.40
CA ASP A 594 -9.73 6.23 -39.29
C ASP A 594 -11.18 5.78 -39.10
N ASP A 595 -11.39 4.56 -38.57
CA ASP A 595 -12.71 3.99 -38.29
C ASP A 595 -13.13 4.16 -36.82
N PHE A 596 -12.35 4.89 -36.01
CA PHE A 596 -12.53 4.91 -34.56
C PHE A 596 -13.87 5.55 -34.16
N LYS A 597 -14.73 4.72 -33.58
CA LYS A 597 -15.96 5.14 -32.91
C LYS A 597 -16.03 4.40 -31.58
N TRP A 598 -16.14 5.14 -30.48
CA TRP A 598 -16.24 4.56 -29.14
C TRP A 598 -17.49 3.67 -29.02
N GLY A 599 -17.31 2.37 -29.22
CA GLY A 599 -18.38 1.40 -29.40
C GLY A 599 -17.90 0.12 -30.09
N GLY A 600 -18.82 -0.77 -30.39
CA GLY A 600 -18.49 -2.07 -31.00
C GLY A 600 -17.74 -3.03 -30.06
N PHE A 601 -17.84 -2.79 -28.76
CA PHE A 601 -17.21 -3.62 -27.73
C PHE A 601 -17.61 -5.08 -27.87
N LYS A 602 -16.63 -5.96 -27.62
CA LYS A 602 -16.83 -7.39 -27.45
C LYS A 602 -16.70 -7.73 -25.98
N SER A 603 -17.60 -8.56 -25.50
CA SER A 603 -17.71 -8.90 -24.09
C SER A 603 -17.71 -10.41 -23.87
N GLY A 604 -17.01 -10.85 -22.83
CA GLY A 604 -16.86 -12.27 -22.50
C GLY A 604 -17.12 -12.52 -21.02
N VAL A 605 -17.77 -13.63 -20.69
CA VAL A 605 -18.01 -14.07 -19.31
C VAL A 605 -17.47 -15.47 -19.10
N GLY A 606 -17.10 -15.82 -17.89
CA GLY A 606 -16.72 -17.19 -17.63
C GLY A 606 -16.35 -17.51 -16.20
N LEU A 607 -15.92 -18.76 -16.05
CA LEU A 607 -15.47 -19.33 -14.79
C LEU A 607 -14.07 -19.90 -14.96
N GLY A 608 -13.32 -19.95 -13.86
CA GLY A 608 -11.99 -20.52 -13.87
C GLY A 608 -11.54 -21.05 -12.53
N ILE A 609 -10.47 -21.83 -12.59
CA ILE A 609 -9.76 -22.37 -11.44
C ILE A 609 -8.37 -21.72 -11.40
N ARG A 610 -7.91 -21.40 -10.19
CA ARG A 610 -6.59 -20.84 -9.90
C ARG A 610 -5.86 -21.82 -8.99
N TYR A 611 -4.69 -22.27 -9.39
CA TYR A 611 -3.80 -23.07 -8.54
C TYR A 611 -2.57 -22.25 -8.16
N LYS A 612 -2.43 -21.95 -6.86
CA LYS A 612 -1.32 -21.17 -6.32
C LYS A 612 -0.07 -22.04 -6.21
N LEU A 613 0.93 -21.76 -7.04
CA LEU A 613 2.28 -22.32 -6.95
C LEU A 613 3.19 -21.39 -6.14
N ASN A 614 4.35 -21.90 -5.73
CA ASN A 614 5.40 -21.06 -5.15
C ASN A 614 6.00 -20.08 -6.19
N LEU A 615 5.86 -20.42 -7.48
CA LEU A 615 6.44 -19.70 -8.63
C LEU A 615 5.46 -18.73 -9.30
N GLY A 616 4.17 -18.78 -8.98
CA GLY A 616 3.12 -18.01 -9.64
C GLY A 616 1.76 -18.71 -9.55
N ILE A 617 0.86 -18.43 -10.47
CA ILE A 617 -0.44 -19.11 -10.54
C ILE A 617 -0.63 -19.84 -11.86
N VAL A 618 -1.26 -21.00 -11.81
CA VAL A 618 -1.83 -21.66 -12.98
C VAL A 618 -3.31 -21.31 -13.04
N ARG A 619 -3.78 -20.95 -14.23
CA ARG A 619 -5.16 -20.57 -14.52
C ARG A 619 -5.74 -21.54 -15.54
N LEU A 620 -6.87 -22.14 -15.19
CA LEU A 620 -7.73 -22.84 -16.15
C LEU A 620 -9.02 -22.03 -16.26
N ASP A 621 -9.24 -21.40 -17.41
CA ASP A 621 -10.37 -20.52 -17.67
C ASP A 621 -11.26 -21.09 -18.76
N TYR A 622 -12.58 -21.14 -18.51
CA TYR A 622 -13.59 -21.40 -19.53
C TYR A 622 -14.44 -20.14 -19.71
N GLY A 623 -14.24 -19.46 -20.84
CA GLY A 623 -14.94 -18.21 -21.17
C GLY A 623 -15.86 -18.36 -22.37
N PHE A 624 -16.95 -17.60 -22.38
CA PHE A 624 -17.95 -17.52 -23.45
C PHE A 624 -18.06 -16.06 -23.91
N GLY A 625 -17.88 -15.82 -25.22
CA GLY A 625 -18.13 -14.51 -25.83
C GLY A 625 -19.62 -14.26 -26.01
N LEU A 626 -20.10 -13.09 -25.57
CA LEU A 626 -21.53 -12.74 -25.56
C LEU A 626 -22.00 -12.11 -26.88
N ASP A 627 -21.10 -11.52 -27.65
CA ASP A 627 -21.44 -10.81 -28.88
C ASP A 627 -21.49 -11.75 -30.11
N PRO A 628 -22.59 -11.77 -30.89
CA PRO A 628 -22.91 -12.83 -31.88
C PRO A 628 -22.19 -12.74 -33.22
N ASP A 629 -20.95 -12.26 -33.27
CA ASP A 629 -20.17 -12.30 -34.51
C ASP A 629 -18.76 -12.85 -34.25
N LEU A 630 -18.26 -13.64 -35.22
CA LEU A 630 -17.03 -14.47 -35.24
C LEU A 630 -17.23 -15.95 -34.85
N ARG A 631 -17.65 -16.78 -35.82
CA ARG A 631 -18.50 -17.98 -35.68
C ARG A 631 -17.79 -19.31 -35.24
N LYS A 632 -17.90 -19.63 -33.93
CA LYS A 632 -17.78 -20.94 -33.20
C LYS A 632 -16.35 -21.33 -32.74
N LYS A 633 -16.10 -21.77 -31.49
CA LYS A 633 -16.95 -22.41 -30.46
C LYS A 633 -17.40 -21.46 -29.33
N ASN A 634 -18.62 -21.71 -28.85
CA ASN A 634 -19.32 -21.09 -27.72
C ASN A 634 -18.65 -21.42 -26.37
N GLY A 635 -17.38 -21.07 -26.23
CA GLY A 635 -16.55 -21.52 -25.12
C GLY A 635 -15.10 -21.70 -25.54
N ALA A 636 -14.19 -20.98 -24.89
CA ALA A 636 -12.75 -21.20 -24.99
C ALA A 636 -12.22 -21.68 -23.65
N LEU A 637 -11.70 -22.92 -23.60
CA LEU A 637 -10.93 -23.41 -22.49
C LEU A 637 -9.47 -22.96 -22.68
N THR A 638 -8.91 -22.26 -21.71
CA THR A 638 -7.52 -21.80 -21.76
C THR A 638 -6.76 -22.18 -20.50
N LEU A 639 -5.57 -22.73 -20.68
CA LEU A 639 -4.60 -22.94 -19.62
C LEU A 639 -3.52 -21.87 -19.72
N THR A 640 -3.23 -21.14 -18.63
CA THR A 640 -2.23 -20.08 -18.65
C THR A 640 -1.45 -20.05 -17.33
N LEU A 641 -0.15 -19.80 -17.40
CA LEU A 641 0.71 -19.54 -16.24
C LEU A 641 0.84 -18.02 -16.03
N GLY A 642 0.83 -17.57 -14.79
CA GLY A 642 0.93 -16.16 -14.41
C GLY A 642 -0.42 -15.47 -14.17
N LEU A 643 -0.38 -14.21 -13.74
CA LEU A 643 -1.57 -13.40 -13.47
C LEU A 643 -2.38 -13.18 -14.77
N PRO A 644 -3.72 -12.99 -14.68
CA PRO A 644 -4.55 -12.68 -15.84
C PRO A 644 -4.24 -11.32 -16.45
N PHE A 645 -3.79 -10.38 -15.61
CA PHE A 645 -3.48 -9.00 -15.92
C PHE A 645 -2.82 -8.34 -14.70
#